data_AF-A0A923HV08-F1
#
_entry.id   AF-A0A923HV08-F1
#
_cell.length_a   1.000
_cell.length_b   1.000
_cell.length_c   1.000
_cell.angle_alpha   90.00
_cell.angle_beta   90.00
_cell.angle_gamma   90.00
#
_symmetry.space_group_name_H-M   'P 1'
#
loop_
_entity.id
_entity.type
_entity.pdbx_description
1 polymer ?
#
loop_
_entity_poly.entity_id
_entity_poly.type
_entity_poly.pdbx_seq_one_letter_code
_entity_poly.pdbx_strand_id
1 'polypeptide(L)'
;MIPDYVDNAALVHKRTWNDTIDFIHCNSALIADGIEKKNQMIDIDGLSSIETVNRPTFLLAHNPFGNINEEQQSRIKDYIRINNVHAYFCGDTHLSGVTQITYEDDQNKQIPCITCYCSTPNPRDTYSEFGVIVGEWEGDSDKAVLNGWKWKSGIGFEPDEKIWKRSIFMGMPENKSPFGRKKSEFEICIDSLKKPSLEGISDLDYRSKKMPFTGREGEMKVLMDFLNDDRQFLWWAIIASGGTGKSRLVLEFIESNMMMVSWKMLFLQDAFFISYNKSNWFDWSYPDNLLLVVDYVQIRSQIIAEFITGLASSCTLSKKIRILLIEREADESALWYKNNFDTTVIKGTRYKEFYKLKTINDEKLKKLASNYLLENYSKQINENELNSVLTQLAEVDPEKRILFLMMILDARNENTEKWRNWDKNQLSDYIVKRELQNIKNRFAGLTEDIYKAYNRLLCFATMTEMLNLEDPPVDLPVFLQKDCERLSNAFAFNSELMALLQENELVIRPYTPDILGEYLSLVLFQEVFRSQSEKEAVIEAAQKIGGQNYYIFLGRCFNDGMNCAENFKKLFNEKWFFITPDSNENKILLSVCLYILIFDQDPAAAMETVKRLENLSSENRGIEEIKIYLAESLAVQALDQDPAAAMETVKRLENLSSENPGIEKIKICLAEGLAGLIRNQDPVAAAEVVERLENLSSKNPGIEEIKACLAEILVLQRLQQDLGVTAETVKRLENLSSENPENERIKMVLAEGLAKLTRHQDLAATAETVKRLENLSNENPENERIKMALFEGLARLTRHQDPVAAMETVERLENLNSENPENESIKRALAEGLAGLTRHQDLAAAMETVERLGNLSSENPEVQEIKLTLANCLVKLALDQELPAAVEAVERLENLSNENPGIEDMKIFLTLGLVGLTINQDPAAAMETVERLENLSSENPGIEKIKIYLAESLAGLTHHQDPVAAMETVERLENLSSENPGIEKIKTLLAESLARLTPHL
;
A
#
# COMPACT_ATOMS: atom_id res chain seq x y z
N MET A 1 21.16 42.82 -45.26
CA MET A 1 22.03 43.85 -44.67
C MET A 1 21.16 45.01 -44.24
N ILE A 2 21.23 45.41 -42.97
CA ILE A 2 20.45 46.51 -42.41
C ILE A 2 21.05 47.82 -42.94
N PRO A 3 20.30 48.67 -43.66
CA PRO A 3 20.77 49.99 -44.06
C PRO A 3 20.80 50.90 -42.81
N ASP A 4 21.83 51.74 -42.70
CA ASP A 4 22.13 52.67 -41.59
C ASP A 4 22.89 52.02 -40.41
N TYR A 5 24.21 51.95 -40.56
CA TYR A 5 25.14 51.55 -39.49
C TYR A 5 25.45 52.76 -38.61
N VAL A 6 25.27 52.64 -37.30
CA VAL A 6 25.55 53.71 -36.32
C VAL A 6 27.07 53.84 -36.10
N ASP A 7 27.59 55.06 -35.97
CA ASP A 7 29.02 55.40 -35.84
C ASP A 7 29.74 54.78 -34.62
N ASN A 8 29.03 54.17 -33.67
CA ASN A 8 29.62 53.44 -32.55
C ASN A 8 28.83 52.16 -32.20
N ALA A 9 29.27 51.01 -32.73
CA ALA A 9 28.62 49.71 -32.54
C ALA A 9 28.62 49.19 -31.08
N ALA A 10 29.38 49.83 -30.19
CA ALA A 10 29.52 49.42 -28.79
C ALA A 10 28.48 50.05 -27.84
N LEU A 11 27.67 51.01 -28.28
CA LEU A 11 26.59 51.60 -27.47
C LEU A 11 25.29 50.81 -27.60
N VAL A 12 24.40 50.89 -26.59
CA VAL A 12 23.05 50.33 -26.69
C VAL A 12 22.27 51.04 -27.78
N HIS A 13 21.71 50.29 -28.73
CA HIS A 13 20.92 50.87 -29.81
C HIS A 13 19.88 49.89 -30.36
N LYS A 14 18.83 50.45 -30.96
CA LYS A 14 17.76 49.71 -31.64
C LYS A 14 17.92 49.77 -33.15
N ARG A 15 17.70 48.65 -33.83
CA ARG A 15 17.58 48.58 -35.29
C ARG A 15 16.28 47.91 -35.64
N THR A 16 15.55 48.48 -36.58
CA THR A 16 14.29 47.91 -37.06
C THR A 16 14.51 47.28 -38.42
N TRP A 17 14.15 46.01 -38.56
CA TRP A 17 14.21 45.30 -39.83
C TRP A 17 12.86 45.39 -40.54
N ASN A 18 12.83 45.96 -41.76
CA ASN A 18 11.64 46.08 -42.62
C ASN A 18 10.38 46.61 -41.92
N ASP A 19 10.52 47.46 -40.89
CA ASP A 19 9.43 47.94 -40.05
C ASP A 19 8.62 46.86 -39.30
N THR A 20 9.12 45.62 -39.21
CA THR A 20 8.39 44.49 -38.63
C THR A 20 9.02 43.89 -37.36
N ILE A 21 10.34 43.89 -37.23
CA ILE A 21 11.06 43.35 -36.06
C ILE A 21 12.04 44.38 -35.52
N ASP A 22 12.06 44.56 -34.20
CA ASP A 22 13.07 45.38 -33.51
C ASP A 22 14.20 44.49 -32.97
N PHE A 23 15.45 44.85 -33.27
CA PHE A 23 16.66 44.25 -32.71
C PHE A 23 17.32 45.28 -31.81
N ILE A 24 17.40 44.98 -30.51
CA ILE A 24 18.08 45.84 -29.55
C ILE A 24 19.44 45.23 -29.26
N HIS A 25 20.49 45.91 -29.68
CA HIS A 25 21.85 45.52 -29.35
C HIS A 25 22.20 46.12 -27.98
N CYS A 26 22.41 45.25 -27.02
CA CYS A 26 22.82 45.59 -25.67
C CYS A 26 24.35 45.58 -25.54
N ASN A 27 24.91 46.60 -24.90
CA ASN A 27 26.31 46.59 -24.49
C ASN A 27 26.45 45.78 -23.19
N SER A 28 26.74 44.47 -23.30
CA SER A 28 26.94 43.59 -22.14
C SER A 28 28.39 43.18 -21.90
N ALA A 29 29.35 43.90 -22.49
CA ALA A 29 30.80 43.70 -22.31
C ALA A 29 31.44 44.83 -21.46
N LEU A 30 30.73 45.31 -20.44
CA LEU A 30 31.17 46.44 -19.61
C LEU A 30 32.26 46.08 -18.58
N ILE A 31 32.20 44.85 -18.04
CA ILE A 31 33.18 44.29 -17.10
C ILE A 31 33.37 42.81 -17.45
N ALA A 32 34.60 42.41 -17.76
CA ALA A 32 34.98 41.01 -17.98
C ALA A 32 36.27 40.73 -17.19
N ASP A 33 36.23 39.86 -16.18
CA ASP A 33 37.41 39.55 -15.35
C ASP A 33 38.36 38.51 -16.00
N GLY A 34 37.96 37.93 -17.14
CA GLY A 34 38.74 36.99 -17.93
C GLY A 34 38.98 35.62 -17.31
N ILE A 35 38.52 35.35 -16.08
CA ILE A 35 38.83 34.14 -15.30
C ILE A 35 37.54 33.44 -14.82
N GLU A 36 36.55 34.18 -14.31
CA GLU A 36 35.22 33.70 -13.93
C GLU A 36 34.12 34.50 -14.63
N LYS A 37 33.38 33.86 -15.55
CA LYS A 37 32.28 34.49 -16.31
C LYS A 37 30.97 34.62 -15.51
N LYS A 38 31.04 35.02 -14.24
CA LYS A 38 29.88 35.30 -13.37
C LYS A 38 29.78 36.81 -13.11
N ASN A 39 28.59 37.31 -12.77
CA ASN A 39 28.34 38.73 -12.46
C ASN A 39 28.75 39.71 -13.57
N GLN A 40 28.53 39.34 -14.83
CA GLN A 40 28.75 40.22 -15.97
C GLN A 40 27.77 41.41 -15.92
N MET A 41 28.16 42.55 -16.49
CA MET A 41 27.35 43.76 -16.48
C MET A 41 26.87 44.17 -17.88
N ILE A 42 25.61 44.59 -17.93
CA ILE A 42 24.96 45.22 -19.09
C ILE A 42 24.74 46.71 -18.82
N ASP A 43 24.78 47.53 -19.87
CA ASP A 43 24.34 48.93 -19.82
C ASP A 43 22.82 48.99 -19.68
N ILE A 44 22.35 48.76 -18.44
CA ILE A 44 20.93 48.65 -18.12
C ILE A 44 20.20 49.99 -18.28
N ASP A 45 20.89 51.10 -18.01
CA ASP A 45 20.35 52.44 -18.16
C ASP A 45 20.17 52.76 -19.64
N GLY A 46 21.17 52.43 -20.47
CA GLY A 46 21.07 52.49 -21.92
C GLY A 46 19.91 51.65 -22.46
N LEU A 47 19.76 50.40 -21.99
CA LEU A 47 18.63 49.53 -22.37
C LEU A 47 17.28 50.14 -21.99
N SER A 48 17.16 50.67 -20.77
CA SER A 48 15.92 51.29 -20.28
C SER A 48 15.51 52.56 -21.03
N SER A 49 16.47 53.24 -21.67
CA SER A 49 16.24 54.47 -22.43
C SER A 49 15.75 54.26 -23.87
N ILE A 50 15.72 53.01 -24.35
CA ILE A 50 15.27 52.68 -25.70
C ILE A 50 13.74 52.73 -25.78
N GLU A 51 13.20 53.65 -26.56
CA GLU A 51 11.78 53.66 -26.91
C GLU A 51 11.45 52.49 -27.84
N THR A 52 10.57 51.59 -27.40
CA THR A 52 10.02 50.51 -28.24
C THR A 52 8.60 50.87 -28.67
N VAL A 53 8.25 50.47 -29.90
CA VAL A 53 6.86 50.41 -30.36
C VAL A 53 6.42 48.96 -30.14
N ASN A 54 5.12 48.67 -30.01
CA ASN A 54 4.61 47.31 -29.78
C ASN A 54 4.84 46.37 -30.99
N ARG A 55 6.09 46.00 -31.26
CA ARG A 55 6.58 45.12 -32.33
C ARG A 55 7.40 43.98 -31.72
N PRO A 56 7.43 42.79 -32.33
CA PRO A 56 8.29 41.70 -31.87
C PRO A 56 9.75 42.17 -31.77
N THR A 57 10.32 42.02 -30.57
CA THR A 57 11.64 42.54 -30.23
C THR A 57 12.58 41.40 -29.85
N PHE A 58 13.82 41.44 -30.34
CA PHE A 58 14.90 40.54 -29.95
C PHE A 58 16.03 41.31 -29.27
N LEU A 59 16.49 40.80 -28.13
CA LEU A 59 17.66 41.32 -27.44
C LEU A 59 18.91 40.61 -27.97
N LEU A 60 19.91 41.39 -28.38
CA LEU A 60 21.21 40.90 -28.82
C LEU A 60 22.26 41.34 -27.80
N ALA A 61 22.91 40.40 -27.13
CA ALA A 61 23.89 40.68 -26.10
C ALA A 61 25.16 39.85 -26.34
N HIS A 62 26.25 40.22 -25.67
CA HIS A 62 27.47 39.41 -25.68
C HIS A 62 27.34 38.20 -24.73
N ASN A 63 27.07 38.47 -23.45
CA ASN A 63 26.99 37.48 -22.38
C ASN A 63 25.63 36.77 -22.28
N PRO A 64 25.58 35.46 -21.91
CA PRO A 64 24.34 34.75 -21.58
C PRO A 64 23.62 35.39 -20.39
N PHE A 65 22.29 35.33 -20.39
CA PHE A 65 21.47 35.91 -19.33
C PHE A 65 21.86 35.43 -17.92
N GLY A 66 22.08 34.11 -17.75
CA GLY A 66 22.45 33.53 -16.46
C GLY A 66 23.81 33.96 -15.92
N ASN A 67 24.66 34.58 -16.76
CA ASN A 67 25.97 35.10 -16.35
C ASN A 67 25.91 36.59 -15.94
N ILE A 68 24.79 37.28 -16.21
CA ILE A 68 24.59 38.68 -15.81
C ILE A 68 24.39 38.75 -14.29
N ASN A 69 24.80 39.86 -13.66
CA ASN A 69 24.53 40.09 -12.24
C ASN A 69 23.02 39.98 -11.90
N GLU A 70 22.69 39.35 -10.77
CA GLU A 70 21.30 39.05 -10.37
C GLU A 70 20.39 40.30 -10.28
N GLU A 71 20.90 41.45 -9.83
CA GLU A 71 20.10 42.68 -9.77
C GLU A 71 19.74 43.19 -11.17
N GLN A 72 20.68 43.09 -12.11
CA GLN A 72 20.45 43.45 -13.51
C GLN A 72 19.57 42.43 -14.23
N GLN A 73 19.66 41.13 -13.88
CA GLN A 73 18.75 40.10 -14.40
C GLN A 73 17.29 40.45 -14.11
N SER A 74 16.98 40.88 -12.88
CA SER A 74 15.63 41.32 -12.50
C SER A 74 15.15 42.50 -13.34
N ARG A 75 16.01 43.50 -13.57
CA ARG A 75 15.68 44.66 -14.43
C ARG A 75 15.49 44.28 -15.91
N ILE A 76 16.26 43.32 -16.41
CA ILE A 76 16.06 42.76 -17.76
C ILE A 76 14.71 42.03 -17.84
N LYS A 77 14.35 41.24 -16.81
CA LYS A 77 13.02 40.59 -16.74
C LYS A 77 11.88 41.62 -16.74
N ASP A 78 12.01 42.72 -16.00
CA ASP A 78 11.04 43.82 -16.03
C ASP A 78 10.96 44.47 -17.41
N TYR A 79 12.10 44.65 -18.07
CA TYR A 79 12.14 45.14 -19.45
C TYR A 79 11.44 44.18 -20.42
N ILE A 80 11.68 42.88 -20.32
CA ILE A 80 10.99 41.83 -21.10
C ILE A 80 9.49 41.83 -20.83
N ARG A 81 9.05 42.12 -19.60
CA ARG A 81 7.63 42.15 -19.24
C ARG A 81 6.88 43.30 -19.92
N ILE A 82 7.52 44.47 -20.01
CA ILE A 82 6.88 45.70 -20.47
C ILE A 82 7.04 45.90 -21.99
N ASN A 83 8.09 45.32 -22.56
CA ASN A 83 8.39 45.43 -23.98
C ASN A 83 8.12 44.09 -24.66
N ASN A 84 7.68 44.08 -25.92
CA ASN A 84 7.27 42.87 -26.65
C ASN A 84 8.47 42.00 -27.08
N VAL A 85 9.31 41.59 -26.11
CA VAL A 85 10.54 40.83 -26.29
C VAL A 85 10.23 39.34 -26.36
N HIS A 86 10.73 38.68 -27.40
CA HIS A 86 10.40 37.28 -27.70
C HIS A 86 11.60 36.33 -27.66
N ALA A 87 12.83 36.86 -27.72
CA ALA A 87 14.05 36.06 -27.59
C ALA A 87 15.24 36.92 -27.17
N TYR A 88 16.21 36.26 -26.53
CA TYR A 88 17.51 36.80 -26.17
C TYR A 88 18.60 36.00 -26.89
N PHE A 89 19.46 36.65 -27.65
CA PHE A 89 20.59 36.01 -28.33
C PHE A 89 21.91 36.46 -27.72
N CYS A 90 22.83 35.51 -27.47
CA CYS A 90 24.16 35.77 -26.94
C CYS A 90 25.27 34.98 -27.63
N GLY A 91 26.52 35.43 -27.54
CA GLY A 91 27.63 34.84 -28.29
C GLY A 91 28.89 34.48 -27.50
N ASP A 92 29.01 34.87 -26.23
CA ASP A 92 30.25 34.82 -25.45
C ASP A 92 30.81 33.40 -25.16
N THR A 93 29.97 32.37 -25.08
CA THR A 93 30.47 31.00 -24.85
C THR A 93 30.91 30.31 -26.14
N HIS A 94 30.51 30.82 -27.31
CA HIS A 94 30.71 30.17 -28.60
C HIS A 94 30.24 28.70 -28.68
N LEU A 95 29.35 28.29 -27.77
CA LEU A 95 28.77 26.94 -27.70
C LEU A 95 27.27 27.05 -27.97
N SER A 96 26.73 26.15 -28.78
CA SER A 96 25.30 26.13 -29.07
C SER A 96 24.50 25.66 -27.85
N GLY A 97 23.43 26.39 -27.57
CA GLY A 97 22.58 26.11 -26.44
C GLY A 97 21.29 26.93 -26.49
N VAL A 98 20.25 26.38 -25.89
CA VAL A 98 18.98 27.08 -25.67
C VAL A 98 18.63 26.92 -24.20
N THR A 99 18.52 28.03 -23.51
CA THR A 99 18.05 28.10 -22.11
C THR A 99 16.79 28.96 -22.07
N GLN A 100 16.05 28.96 -20.95
CA GLN A 100 14.83 29.75 -20.81
C GLN A 100 15.06 30.88 -19.81
N ILE A 101 14.58 32.08 -20.16
CA ILE A 101 14.50 33.22 -19.24
C ILE A 101 13.06 33.29 -18.74
N THR A 102 12.82 32.85 -17.51
CA THR A 102 11.54 33.06 -16.82
C THR A 102 11.48 34.48 -16.29
N TYR A 103 10.53 35.28 -16.80
CA TYR A 103 10.36 36.69 -16.39
C TYR A 103 9.12 36.94 -15.52
N GLU A 104 8.23 35.96 -15.43
CA GLU A 104 7.13 35.89 -14.44
C GLU A 104 7.06 34.47 -13.89
N ASP A 105 7.55 34.27 -12.65
CA ASP A 105 7.69 32.95 -12.05
C ASP A 105 6.33 32.33 -11.66
N ASP A 106 5.33 33.17 -11.35
CA ASP A 106 3.96 32.79 -10.99
C ASP A 106 3.11 32.37 -12.20
N GLN A 107 3.36 32.95 -13.38
CA GLN A 107 2.65 32.63 -14.63
C GLN A 107 3.49 31.76 -15.58
N ASN A 108 4.71 31.41 -15.18
CA ASN A 108 5.73 30.71 -15.97
C ASN A 108 5.90 31.29 -17.38
N LYS A 109 5.89 32.62 -17.51
CA LYS A 109 6.15 33.26 -18.80
C LYS A 109 7.65 33.27 -19.07
N GLN A 110 8.01 32.70 -20.22
CA GLN A 110 9.40 32.46 -20.61
C GLN A 110 9.69 32.97 -22.01
N ILE A 111 10.94 33.38 -22.24
CA ILE A 111 11.50 33.57 -23.57
C ILE A 111 12.79 32.76 -23.74
N PRO A 112 13.08 32.24 -24.95
CA PRO A 112 14.31 31.53 -25.20
C PRO A 112 15.53 32.46 -25.16
N CYS A 113 16.57 32.03 -24.44
CA CYS A 113 17.94 32.55 -24.49
C CYS A 113 18.80 31.60 -25.32
N ILE A 114 19.16 32.05 -26.52
CA ILE A 114 19.82 31.25 -27.55
C ILE A 114 21.27 31.68 -27.65
N THR A 115 22.17 30.72 -27.45
CA THR A 115 23.60 30.95 -27.57
C THR A 115 24.09 30.62 -28.97
N CYS A 116 24.69 31.61 -29.63
CA CYS A 116 25.14 31.55 -31.01
C CYS A 116 26.53 30.93 -31.15
N TYR A 117 26.75 30.30 -32.30
CA TYR A 117 28.04 29.75 -32.71
C TYR A 117 29.11 30.82 -32.93
N CYS A 118 30.38 30.39 -32.93
CA CYS A 118 31.45 31.21 -33.48
C CYS A 118 31.33 31.28 -35.02
N SER A 119 31.35 32.50 -35.58
CA SER A 119 31.19 32.72 -37.02
C SER A 119 32.47 32.51 -37.83
N THR A 120 33.63 32.40 -37.18
CA THR A 120 34.93 32.30 -37.84
C THR A 120 35.63 31.00 -37.45
N PRO A 121 35.63 29.97 -38.31
CA PRO A 121 36.29 28.71 -38.01
C PRO A 121 37.80 28.89 -37.87
N ASN A 122 38.33 28.52 -36.70
CA ASN A 122 39.76 28.52 -36.42
C ASN A 122 40.23 27.06 -36.21
N PRO A 123 41.13 26.53 -37.06
CA PRO A 123 41.57 25.14 -36.96
C PRO A 123 42.38 24.82 -35.68
N ARG A 124 42.76 25.83 -34.89
CA ARG A 124 43.40 25.67 -33.58
C ARG A 124 42.45 25.82 -32.40
N ASP A 125 41.20 26.21 -32.63
CA ASP A 125 40.19 26.37 -31.59
C ASP A 125 39.43 25.05 -31.43
N THR A 126 39.66 24.39 -30.29
CA THR A 126 39.02 23.13 -29.91
C THR A 126 37.86 23.32 -28.94
N TYR A 127 37.54 24.57 -28.59
CA TYR A 127 36.52 24.91 -27.61
C TYR A 127 35.22 25.34 -28.29
N SER A 128 35.29 26.23 -29.28
CA SER A 128 34.11 26.81 -29.92
C SER A 128 33.40 25.83 -30.85
N GLU A 129 32.07 25.94 -30.91
CA GLU A 129 31.26 25.36 -31.97
C GLU A 129 31.08 26.39 -33.10
N PHE A 130 31.38 25.98 -34.32
CA PHE A 130 31.22 26.81 -35.51
C PHE A 130 29.89 26.49 -36.18
N GLY A 131 29.21 27.49 -36.70
CA GLY A 131 27.88 27.27 -37.26
C GLY A 131 27.12 28.56 -37.59
N VAL A 132 25.90 28.39 -38.07
CA VAL A 132 24.97 29.50 -38.34
C VAL A 132 23.59 29.14 -37.81
N ILE A 133 22.86 30.15 -37.33
CA ILE A 133 21.43 30.01 -37.04
C ILE A 133 20.70 30.76 -38.15
N VAL A 134 19.78 30.09 -38.82
CA VAL A 134 18.87 30.69 -39.80
C VAL A 134 17.49 30.79 -39.17
N GLY A 135 16.99 32.01 -39.01
CA GLY A 135 15.62 32.26 -38.58
C GLY A 135 14.71 32.58 -39.77
N GLU A 136 13.60 31.86 -39.89
CA GLU A 136 12.57 32.08 -40.90
C GLU A 136 11.26 32.50 -40.21
N TRP A 137 10.70 33.61 -40.67
CA TRP A 137 9.41 34.10 -40.19
C TRP A 137 8.58 34.59 -41.38
N GLU A 138 7.43 33.97 -41.57
CA GLU A 138 6.38 34.46 -42.46
C GLU A 138 5.58 35.50 -41.68
N GLY A 139 5.46 36.73 -42.19
CA GLY A 139 5.02 37.90 -41.42
C GLY A 139 3.58 37.85 -40.85
N ASP A 140 2.83 36.80 -41.15
CA ASP A 140 1.50 36.45 -40.66
C ASP A 140 1.49 35.24 -39.68
N SER A 141 2.63 34.58 -39.50
CA SER A 141 2.83 33.49 -38.53
C SER A 141 2.99 34.02 -37.11
N ASP A 142 2.37 33.34 -36.14
CA ASP A 142 2.58 33.60 -34.71
C ASP A 142 3.91 33.02 -34.18
N LYS A 143 4.71 32.37 -35.05
CA LYS A 143 5.98 31.74 -34.71
C LYS A 143 7.04 31.96 -35.79
N ALA A 144 8.28 32.22 -35.36
CA ALA A 144 9.48 32.18 -36.18
C ALA A 144 10.22 30.84 -35.95
N VAL A 145 10.66 30.17 -37.01
CA VAL A 145 11.38 28.89 -36.92
C VAL A 145 12.88 29.15 -37.01
N LEU A 146 13.65 28.57 -36.10
CA LEU A 146 15.10 28.59 -36.09
C LEU A 146 15.66 27.26 -36.57
N ASN A 147 16.66 27.34 -37.45
CA ASN A 147 17.42 26.22 -37.95
C ASN A 147 18.90 26.44 -37.62
N GLY A 148 19.40 25.70 -36.63
CA GLY A 148 20.81 25.69 -36.26
C GLY A 148 21.58 24.72 -37.15
N TRP A 149 22.66 25.21 -37.76
CA TRP A 149 23.56 24.44 -38.59
C TRP A 149 24.96 24.48 -38.01
N LYS A 150 25.46 23.34 -37.52
CA LYS A 150 26.83 23.20 -37.04
C LYS A 150 27.76 22.88 -38.20
N TRP A 151 28.91 23.54 -38.26
CA TRP A 151 29.93 23.30 -39.27
C TRP A 151 31.10 22.52 -38.69
N LYS A 152 31.53 21.48 -39.41
CA LYS A 152 32.71 20.68 -39.08
C LYS A 152 33.72 20.67 -40.24
N SER A 153 34.98 20.89 -39.91
CA SER A 153 36.08 20.84 -40.89
C SER A 153 36.12 19.48 -41.58
N GLY A 154 36.14 19.46 -42.92
CA GLY A 154 36.15 18.24 -43.73
C GLY A 154 34.78 17.56 -43.93
N ILE A 155 33.74 17.97 -43.21
CA ILE A 155 32.38 17.39 -43.30
C ILE A 155 31.38 18.41 -43.89
N GLY A 156 31.46 19.68 -43.51
CA GLY A 156 30.50 20.72 -43.92
C GLY A 156 29.46 21.02 -42.84
N PHE A 157 28.30 21.55 -43.24
CA PHE A 157 27.20 21.87 -42.33
C PHE A 157 26.29 20.66 -42.08
N GLU A 158 25.91 20.46 -40.82
CA GLU A 158 24.91 19.48 -40.37
C GLU A 158 23.89 20.14 -39.43
N PRO A 159 22.64 19.64 -39.36
CA PRO A 159 21.67 20.11 -38.39
C PRO A 159 22.15 19.97 -36.94
N ASP A 160 21.98 21.02 -36.13
CA ASP A 160 22.21 20.97 -34.69
C ASP A 160 20.89 20.75 -33.95
N GLU A 161 20.67 19.54 -33.43
CA GLU A 161 19.43 19.13 -32.74
C GLU A 161 19.03 20.05 -31.58
N LYS A 162 19.99 20.78 -30.99
CA LYS A 162 19.68 21.74 -29.92
C LYS A 162 18.80 22.89 -30.41
N ILE A 163 19.05 23.39 -31.63
CA ILE A 163 18.41 24.59 -32.21
C ILE A 163 17.52 24.26 -33.42
N TRP A 164 17.73 23.13 -34.09
CA TRP A 164 17.02 22.72 -35.31
C TRP A 164 15.50 22.71 -35.13
N LYS A 165 14.79 23.41 -36.03
CA LYS A 165 13.33 23.59 -36.05
C LYS A 165 12.72 24.09 -34.72
N ARG A 166 13.50 24.76 -33.87
CA ARG A 166 12.95 25.40 -32.65
C ARG A 166 12.11 26.60 -33.05
N SER A 167 11.01 26.83 -32.34
CA SER A 167 10.12 27.96 -32.62
C SER A 167 10.27 29.05 -31.57
N ILE A 168 10.35 30.31 -32.00
CA ILE A 168 10.16 31.48 -31.17
C ILE A 168 8.73 31.99 -31.39
N PHE A 169 7.95 32.15 -30.33
CA PHE A 169 6.64 32.80 -30.43
C PHE A 169 6.84 34.28 -30.81
N MET A 170 6.05 34.81 -31.74
CA MET A 170 6.17 36.17 -32.29
C MET A 170 4.95 37.06 -31.97
N GLY A 171 3.98 36.55 -31.20
CA GLY A 171 2.69 37.20 -30.96
C GLY A 171 1.69 36.98 -32.10
N MET A 172 0.39 37.08 -31.82
CA MET A 172 -0.63 37.06 -32.88
C MET A 172 -0.75 38.43 -33.55
N PRO A 173 -0.80 38.54 -34.89
CA PRO A 173 -1.32 39.74 -35.52
C PRO A 173 -2.80 39.89 -35.15
N GLU A 174 -3.15 40.93 -34.38
CA GLU A 174 -4.54 41.32 -34.20
C GLU A 174 -5.12 41.73 -35.56
N ASN A 175 -5.89 40.81 -36.14
CA ASN A 175 -6.64 40.87 -37.39
C ASN A 175 -5.99 40.23 -38.63
N LYS A 176 -6.50 39.03 -38.92
CA LYS A 176 -6.86 38.43 -40.23
C LYS A 176 -6.10 37.14 -40.59
N SER A 177 -6.79 36.02 -40.42
CA SER A 177 -6.87 34.99 -41.46
C SER A 177 -8.34 34.52 -41.58
N PRO A 178 -8.96 34.48 -42.77
CA PRO A 178 -10.26 33.85 -43.01
C PRO A 178 -10.19 32.32 -43.01
N PHE A 179 -8.99 31.74 -42.98
CA PHE A 179 -8.75 30.31 -42.84
C PHE A 179 -8.32 30.04 -41.41
N GLY A 180 -9.11 29.24 -40.68
CA GLY A 180 -8.89 28.95 -39.26
C GLY A 180 -7.46 28.51 -38.95
N ARG A 181 -7.02 28.75 -37.71
CA ARG A 181 -5.74 28.26 -37.17
C ARG A 181 -5.52 26.81 -37.58
N LYS A 182 -4.37 26.51 -38.19
CA LYS A 182 -3.98 25.13 -38.49
C LYS A 182 -3.79 24.38 -37.16
N LYS A 183 -4.58 23.34 -36.92
CA LYS A 183 -4.48 22.50 -35.72
C LYS A 183 -3.13 21.80 -35.66
N SER A 184 -2.55 21.71 -34.47
CA SER A 184 -1.34 20.90 -34.24
C SER A 184 -1.66 19.41 -34.38
N GLU A 185 -0.65 18.57 -34.60
CA GLU A 185 -0.85 17.11 -34.63
C GLU A 185 -1.35 16.58 -33.28
N PHE A 186 -0.89 17.18 -32.17
CA PHE A 186 -1.40 16.89 -30.84
C PHE A 186 -2.89 17.24 -30.72
N GLU A 187 -3.31 18.42 -31.20
CA GLU A 187 -4.71 18.84 -31.19
C GLU A 187 -5.58 17.90 -32.04
N ILE A 188 -5.12 17.52 -33.24
CA ILE A 188 -5.82 16.57 -34.11
C ILE A 188 -5.95 15.20 -33.42
N CYS A 189 -4.87 14.71 -32.80
CA CYS A 189 -4.88 13.45 -32.08
C CYS A 189 -5.91 13.50 -30.94
N ILE A 190 -5.84 14.50 -30.06
CA ILE A 190 -6.77 14.66 -28.93
C ILE A 190 -8.22 14.84 -29.39
N ASP A 191 -8.47 15.49 -30.52
CA ASP A 191 -9.81 15.64 -31.09
C ASP A 191 -10.35 14.38 -31.76
N SER A 192 -9.47 13.49 -32.23
CA SER A 192 -9.85 12.20 -32.81
C SER A 192 -10.25 11.16 -31.74
N LEU A 193 -9.87 11.38 -30.48
CA LEU A 193 -10.19 10.46 -29.39
C LEU A 193 -11.70 10.45 -29.14
N LYS A 194 -12.28 9.25 -29.24
CA LYS A 194 -13.69 9.00 -28.94
C LYS A 194 -13.89 8.99 -27.43
N LYS A 195 -15.09 9.34 -26.98
CA LYS A 195 -15.50 9.03 -25.60
C LYS A 195 -15.57 7.50 -25.44
N PRO A 196 -15.18 6.93 -24.29
CA PRO A 196 -15.37 5.51 -24.03
C PRO A 196 -16.85 5.13 -24.16
N SER A 197 -17.13 3.94 -24.70
CA SER A 197 -18.49 3.39 -24.77
C SER A 197 -19.07 3.26 -23.37
N LEU A 198 -20.31 3.70 -23.18
CA LEU A 198 -21.01 3.65 -21.89
C LEU A 198 -21.62 2.27 -21.60
N GLU A 199 -21.63 1.36 -22.57
CA GLU A 199 -22.22 0.02 -22.42
C GLU A 199 -21.11 -1.01 -22.18
N GLY A 200 -20.92 -1.40 -20.91
CA GLY A 200 -20.14 -2.58 -20.56
C GLY A 200 -20.87 -3.86 -20.97
N ILE A 201 -20.13 -4.95 -21.24
CA ILE A 201 -20.73 -6.25 -21.57
C ILE A 201 -21.42 -6.87 -20.35
N SER A 202 -20.88 -6.64 -19.16
CA SER A 202 -21.44 -7.07 -17.88
C SER A 202 -22.15 -5.91 -17.18
N ASP A 203 -23.25 -6.24 -16.51
CA ASP A 203 -23.95 -5.35 -15.60
C ASP A 203 -23.10 -4.95 -14.37
N LEU A 204 -22.06 -5.74 -14.06
CA LEU A 204 -21.11 -5.49 -12.98
C LEU A 204 -19.98 -4.52 -13.39
N ASP A 205 -19.88 -4.17 -14.67
CA ASP A 205 -18.92 -3.18 -15.16
C ASP A 205 -19.22 -1.78 -14.60
N TYR A 206 -18.19 -1.02 -14.23
CA TYR A 206 -18.38 0.30 -13.66
C TYR A 206 -19.12 1.28 -14.59
N ARG A 207 -19.05 1.07 -15.91
CA ARG A 207 -19.72 1.86 -16.94
C ARG A 207 -21.23 1.64 -16.96
N SER A 208 -21.72 0.49 -16.48
CA SER A 208 -23.16 0.20 -16.35
C SER A 208 -23.86 1.16 -15.40
N LYS A 209 -23.09 1.72 -14.46
CA LYS A 209 -23.54 2.59 -13.37
C LYS A 209 -24.63 2.01 -12.47
N LYS A 210 -24.85 0.68 -12.49
CA LYS A 210 -25.84 0.04 -11.62
C LYS A 210 -25.57 0.23 -10.15
N MET A 211 -24.30 0.26 -9.74
CA MET A 211 -23.93 0.65 -8.38
C MET A 211 -24.03 2.18 -8.24
N PRO A 212 -24.84 2.69 -7.30
CA PRO A 212 -24.91 4.12 -7.03
C PRO A 212 -23.55 4.68 -6.59
N PHE A 213 -23.28 5.95 -6.90
CA PHE A 213 -22.03 6.60 -6.50
C PHE A 213 -22.23 7.48 -5.26
N THR A 214 -21.83 6.99 -4.08
CA THR A 214 -21.90 7.76 -2.82
C THR A 214 -20.71 7.46 -1.92
N GLY A 215 -20.37 8.37 -1.01
CA GLY A 215 -19.39 8.13 0.04
C GLY A 215 -17.93 8.44 -0.34
N ARG A 216 -17.70 9.04 -1.51
CA ARG A 216 -16.39 9.40 -2.09
C ARG A 216 -16.17 10.92 -2.20
N GLU A 217 -16.86 11.71 -1.38
CA GLU A 217 -16.86 13.17 -1.47
C GLU A 217 -15.46 13.76 -1.20
N GLY A 218 -14.69 13.13 -0.30
CA GLY A 218 -13.31 13.54 -0.01
C GLY A 218 -12.37 13.31 -1.19
N GLU A 219 -12.48 12.15 -1.84
CA GLU A 219 -11.70 11.78 -3.01
C GLU A 219 -12.01 12.68 -4.22
N MET A 220 -13.28 13.04 -4.41
CA MET A 220 -13.70 14.00 -5.44
C MET A 220 -13.07 15.38 -5.21
N LYS A 221 -12.99 15.83 -3.96
CA LYS A 221 -12.30 17.09 -3.60
C LYS A 221 -10.81 17.02 -3.91
N VAL A 222 -10.16 15.91 -3.58
CA VAL A 222 -8.73 15.68 -3.85
C VAL A 222 -8.43 15.72 -5.36
N LEU A 223 -9.28 15.14 -6.20
CA LEU A 223 -9.19 15.26 -7.66
C LEU A 223 -9.37 16.71 -8.13
N MET A 224 -10.31 17.44 -7.54
CA MET A 224 -10.52 18.86 -7.89
C MET A 224 -9.31 19.73 -7.52
N ASP A 225 -8.68 19.48 -6.37
CA ASP A 225 -7.45 20.17 -5.96
C ASP A 225 -6.31 19.94 -6.95
N PHE A 226 -6.18 18.72 -7.48
CA PHE A 226 -5.21 18.38 -8.53
C PHE A 226 -5.45 19.17 -9.84
N LEU A 227 -6.72 19.31 -10.26
CA LEU A 227 -7.05 20.12 -11.45
C LEU A 227 -6.74 21.60 -11.23
N ASN A 228 -6.99 22.11 -10.02
CA ASN A 228 -6.86 23.52 -9.70
C ASN A 228 -5.43 24.01 -9.47
N ASP A 229 -4.45 23.12 -9.22
CA ASP A 229 -3.04 23.47 -9.04
C ASP A 229 -2.56 24.45 -10.13
N ASP A 230 -1.73 25.43 -9.78
CA ASP A 230 -1.36 26.52 -10.68
C ASP A 230 -0.34 26.10 -11.76
N ARG A 231 0.39 24.99 -11.55
CA ARG A 231 1.36 24.49 -12.52
C ARG A 231 0.71 24.12 -13.85
N GLN A 232 1.37 24.46 -14.96
CA GLN A 232 0.84 24.22 -16.30
C GLN A 232 0.71 22.73 -16.63
N PHE A 233 1.73 21.92 -16.33
CA PHE A 233 1.68 20.47 -16.55
C PHE A 233 1.91 19.72 -15.24
N LEU A 234 1.03 18.74 -14.97
CA LEU A 234 1.20 17.79 -13.88
C LEU A 234 0.73 16.41 -14.27
N TRP A 235 1.34 15.40 -13.67
CA TRP A 235 0.80 14.05 -13.65
C TRP A 235 0.64 13.52 -12.23
N TRP A 236 -0.26 12.56 -12.05
CA TRP A 236 -0.52 11.92 -10.78
C TRP A 236 -1.05 10.49 -10.94
N ALA A 237 -1.05 9.70 -9.86
CA ALA A 237 -1.50 8.31 -9.89
C ALA A 237 -2.48 8.01 -8.74
N ILE A 238 -3.55 7.28 -9.04
CA ILE A 238 -4.47 6.66 -8.08
C ILE A 238 -4.23 5.15 -8.08
N ILE A 239 -3.93 4.60 -6.91
CA ILE A 239 -3.61 3.18 -6.71
C ILE A 239 -4.60 2.53 -5.74
N ALA A 240 -4.96 1.27 -5.99
CA ALA A 240 -5.70 0.39 -5.08
C ALA A 240 -5.91 -0.96 -5.75
N SER A 241 -6.30 -2.00 -5.01
CA SER A 241 -6.71 -3.30 -5.56
C SER A 241 -7.79 -3.21 -6.66
N GLY A 242 -7.87 -4.24 -7.50
CA GLY A 242 -8.91 -4.37 -8.52
C GLY A 242 -10.29 -4.51 -7.87
N GLY A 243 -11.34 -3.88 -8.42
CA GLY A 243 -12.70 -3.94 -7.86
C GLY A 243 -13.05 -2.86 -6.82
N THR A 244 -12.10 -2.03 -6.40
CA THR A 244 -12.30 -0.97 -5.39
C THR A 244 -13.03 0.28 -5.91
N GLY A 245 -13.14 0.43 -7.24
CA GLY A 245 -13.89 1.51 -7.88
C GLY A 245 -13.07 2.70 -8.37
N LYS A 246 -11.77 2.53 -8.66
CA LYS A 246 -10.90 3.60 -9.19
C LYS A 246 -11.42 4.21 -10.49
N SER A 247 -11.67 3.37 -11.51
CA SER A 247 -12.19 3.82 -12.80
C SER A 247 -13.59 4.41 -12.67
N ARG A 248 -14.42 3.90 -11.73
CA ARG A 248 -15.72 4.50 -11.40
C ARG A 248 -15.60 5.90 -10.82
N LEU A 249 -14.70 6.11 -9.84
CA LEU A 249 -14.43 7.41 -9.24
C LEU A 249 -14.05 8.44 -10.31
N VAL A 250 -13.13 8.07 -11.21
CA VAL A 250 -12.67 8.99 -12.24
C VAL A 250 -13.73 9.23 -13.31
N LEU A 251 -14.51 8.21 -13.69
CA LEU A 251 -15.66 8.38 -14.58
C LEU A 251 -16.68 9.37 -14.00
N GLU A 252 -17.06 9.19 -12.73
CA GLU A 252 -18.00 10.09 -12.07
C GLU A 252 -17.44 11.51 -11.96
N PHE A 253 -16.14 11.65 -11.68
CA PHE A 253 -15.46 12.94 -11.63
C PHE A 253 -15.54 13.67 -12.99
N ILE A 254 -15.24 12.97 -14.08
CA ILE A 254 -15.34 13.52 -15.43
C ILE A 254 -16.77 13.97 -15.72
N GLU A 255 -17.76 13.12 -15.45
CA GLU A 255 -19.16 13.41 -15.75
C GLU A 255 -19.72 14.58 -14.93
N SER A 256 -19.40 14.62 -13.64
CA SER A 256 -19.79 15.71 -12.73
C SER A 256 -19.20 17.07 -13.15
N ASN A 257 -18.10 17.07 -13.92
CA ASN A 257 -17.38 18.26 -14.34
C ASN A 257 -17.38 18.49 -15.86
N MET A 258 -18.20 17.76 -16.63
CA MET A 258 -18.24 17.88 -18.10
C MET A 258 -18.61 19.29 -18.60
N MET A 259 -19.33 20.06 -17.79
CA MET A 259 -19.76 21.43 -18.11
C MET A 259 -18.75 22.49 -17.67
N MET A 260 -17.61 22.09 -17.10
CA MET A 260 -16.58 23.03 -16.67
C MET A 260 -15.98 23.74 -17.89
N VAL A 261 -16.15 25.06 -17.94
CA VAL A 261 -15.66 25.90 -19.04
C VAL A 261 -14.14 25.75 -19.15
N SER A 262 -13.65 25.64 -20.38
CA SER A 262 -12.23 25.52 -20.72
C SER A 262 -11.54 24.24 -20.22
N TRP A 263 -12.28 23.16 -19.96
CA TRP A 263 -11.71 21.83 -19.71
C TRP A 263 -12.27 20.78 -20.66
N LYS A 264 -11.39 19.97 -21.23
CA LYS A 264 -11.71 18.72 -21.90
C LYS A 264 -11.12 17.57 -21.10
N MET A 265 -11.97 16.62 -20.73
CA MET A 265 -11.59 15.48 -19.89
C MET A 265 -11.96 14.17 -20.58
N LEU A 266 -11.01 13.23 -20.66
CA LEU A 266 -11.25 11.93 -21.30
C LEU A 266 -10.25 10.86 -20.85
N PHE A 267 -10.65 9.59 -21.05
CA PHE A 267 -9.75 8.44 -21.00
C PHE A 267 -9.00 8.30 -22.32
N LEU A 268 -7.69 8.05 -22.25
CA LEU A 268 -6.88 7.66 -23.40
C LEU A 268 -7.15 6.19 -23.74
N GLN A 269 -7.47 5.93 -25.01
CA GLN A 269 -7.80 4.61 -25.53
C GLN A 269 -6.58 3.95 -26.21
N ASP A 270 -6.64 2.64 -26.46
CA ASP A 270 -5.54 1.88 -27.08
C ASP A 270 -5.06 2.45 -28.41
N ALA A 271 -5.99 2.92 -29.24
CA ALA A 271 -5.69 3.54 -30.51
C ALA A 271 -4.73 4.73 -30.38
N PHE A 272 -4.77 5.47 -29.26
CA PHE A 272 -3.82 6.55 -28.97
C PHE A 272 -2.40 6.01 -28.87
N PHE A 273 -2.19 4.97 -28.06
CA PHE A 273 -0.86 4.45 -27.77
C PHE A 273 -0.28 3.65 -28.94
N ILE A 274 -1.13 2.99 -29.74
CA ILE A 274 -0.71 2.31 -30.98
C ILE A 274 -0.22 3.33 -32.03
N SER A 275 -0.85 4.50 -32.11
CA SER A 275 -0.50 5.54 -33.07
C SER A 275 0.53 6.55 -32.56
N TYR A 276 0.88 6.49 -31.27
CA TYR A 276 1.80 7.42 -30.64
C TYR A 276 3.21 7.26 -31.22
N ASN A 277 3.75 8.36 -31.74
CA ASN A 277 5.15 8.45 -32.14
C ASN A 277 5.72 9.79 -31.66
N LYS A 278 6.61 9.71 -30.67
CA LYS A 278 7.28 10.86 -30.05
C LYS A 278 7.95 11.81 -31.05
N SER A 279 8.39 11.29 -32.19
CA SER A 279 9.13 12.05 -33.22
C SER A 279 8.25 13.01 -34.04
N ASN A 280 6.92 12.89 -33.92
CA ASN A 280 5.98 13.65 -34.74
C ASN A 280 5.51 14.95 -34.06
N TRP A 281 5.54 15.02 -32.73
CA TRP A 281 4.88 16.12 -31.99
C TRP A 281 5.87 17.19 -31.54
N PHE A 282 5.96 18.27 -32.33
CA PHE A 282 6.75 19.47 -32.02
C PHE A 282 5.92 20.60 -31.39
N ASP A 283 4.59 20.50 -31.42
CA ASP A 283 3.64 21.44 -30.83
C ASP A 283 2.61 20.67 -29.99
N TRP A 284 2.63 20.93 -28.68
CA TRP A 284 1.82 20.30 -27.66
C TRP A 284 0.69 21.22 -27.17
N SER A 285 0.41 22.30 -27.90
CA SER A 285 -0.68 23.22 -27.56
C SER A 285 -2.05 22.60 -27.84
N TYR A 286 -2.99 22.88 -26.93
CA TYR A 286 -4.41 22.57 -27.06
C TYR A 286 -5.24 23.79 -26.64
N PRO A 287 -6.40 24.08 -27.27
CA PRO A 287 -7.18 25.29 -26.98
C PRO A 287 -7.78 25.35 -25.57
N ASP A 288 -8.06 24.19 -24.95
CA ASP A 288 -8.63 24.06 -23.61
C ASP A 288 -7.62 23.44 -22.62
N ASN A 289 -7.91 23.52 -21.32
CA ASN A 289 -7.22 22.69 -20.34
C ASN A 289 -7.60 21.22 -20.55
N LEU A 290 -6.66 20.31 -20.29
CA LEU A 290 -6.84 18.88 -20.51
C LEU A 290 -6.72 18.08 -19.20
N LEU A 291 -7.67 17.17 -18.98
CA LEU A 291 -7.47 16.01 -18.11
C LEU A 291 -7.45 14.75 -18.96
N LEU A 292 -6.29 14.10 -19.03
CA LEU A 292 -6.09 12.85 -19.76
C LEU A 292 -5.91 11.73 -18.75
N VAL A 293 -6.82 10.75 -18.77
CA VAL A 293 -6.81 9.62 -17.85
C VAL A 293 -6.24 8.39 -18.55
N VAL A 294 -5.31 7.70 -17.91
CA VAL A 294 -4.75 6.44 -18.41
C VAL A 294 -5.09 5.34 -17.41
N ASP A 295 -5.92 4.39 -17.84
CA ASP A 295 -6.22 3.19 -17.06
C ASP A 295 -5.26 2.07 -17.48
N TYR A 296 -4.74 1.33 -16.50
CA TYR A 296 -3.76 0.23 -16.68
C TYR A 296 -2.39 0.69 -17.21
N VAL A 297 -1.66 1.41 -16.37
CA VAL A 297 -0.32 1.95 -16.68
C VAL A 297 0.69 0.85 -16.99
N GLN A 298 0.66 -0.27 -16.25
CA GLN A 298 1.69 -1.31 -16.30
C GLN A 298 1.92 -1.83 -17.73
N ILE A 299 0.85 -1.97 -18.51
CA ILE A 299 0.89 -2.52 -19.88
C ILE A 299 1.66 -1.60 -20.84
N ARG A 300 1.62 -0.28 -20.62
CA ARG A 300 2.19 0.73 -21.56
C ARG A 300 3.12 1.72 -20.89
N SER A 301 3.71 1.29 -19.78
CA SER A 301 4.46 2.16 -18.88
C SER A 301 5.57 2.95 -19.60
N GLN A 302 6.30 2.31 -20.52
CA GLN A 302 7.32 2.99 -21.33
C GLN A 302 6.74 4.10 -22.21
N ILE A 303 5.70 3.80 -23.01
CA ILE A 303 5.07 4.76 -23.92
C ILE A 303 4.46 5.93 -23.12
N ILE A 304 3.82 5.65 -21.99
CA ILE A 304 3.22 6.66 -21.12
C ILE A 304 4.32 7.58 -20.54
N ALA A 305 5.43 7.01 -20.07
CA ALA A 305 6.56 7.78 -19.56
C ALA A 305 7.19 8.67 -20.64
N GLU A 306 7.32 8.17 -21.87
CA GLU A 306 7.79 8.95 -23.01
C GLU A 306 6.84 10.12 -23.35
N PHE A 307 5.53 9.88 -23.30
CA PHE A 307 4.50 10.89 -23.51
C PHE A 307 4.54 12.00 -22.43
N ILE A 308 4.63 11.62 -21.15
CA ILE A 308 4.79 12.55 -20.03
C ILE A 308 6.10 13.34 -20.17
N THR A 309 7.19 12.69 -20.56
CA THR A 309 8.49 13.37 -20.79
C THR A 309 8.40 14.42 -21.89
N GLY A 310 7.68 14.11 -22.98
CA GLY A 310 7.43 15.04 -24.08
C GLY A 310 6.68 16.30 -23.62
N LEU A 311 5.60 16.11 -22.86
CA LEU A 311 4.83 17.22 -22.26
C LEU A 311 5.65 18.03 -21.26
N ALA A 312 6.34 17.36 -20.33
CA ALA A 312 7.17 18.00 -19.30
C ALA A 312 8.30 18.85 -19.90
N SER A 313 8.80 18.48 -21.07
CA SER A 313 9.90 19.18 -21.75
C SER A 313 9.44 20.22 -22.78
N SER A 314 8.12 20.42 -22.94
CA SER A 314 7.55 21.25 -24.00
C SER A 314 7.48 22.73 -23.61
N CYS A 315 7.94 23.61 -24.50
CA CYS A 315 7.80 25.07 -24.39
C CYS A 315 6.55 25.61 -25.12
N THR A 316 5.70 24.72 -25.65
CA THR A 316 4.52 25.10 -26.46
C THR A 316 3.21 25.01 -25.68
N LEU A 317 3.26 24.66 -24.39
CA LEU A 317 2.09 24.56 -23.54
C LEU A 317 1.48 25.95 -23.30
N SER A 318 0.21 26.11 -23.69
CA SER A 318 -0.54 27.36 -23.51
C SER A 318 -1.71 27.25 -22.52
N LYS A 319 -2.02 26.02 -22.08
CA LYS A 319 -3.14 25.68 -21.18
C LYS A 319 -2.71 24.62 -20.15
N LYS A 320 -3.50 24.45 -19.08
CA LYS A 320 -3.23 23.44 -18.05
C LYS A 320 -3.44 22.04 -18.63
N ILE A 321 -2.47 21.15 -18.47
CA ILE A 321 -2.59 19.73 -18.83
C ILE A 321 -2.35 18.89 -17.57
N ARG A 322 -3.25 17.93 -17.35
CA ARG A 322 -3.25 16.99 -16.24
C ARG A 322 -3.26 15.58 -16.80
N ILE A 323 -2.32 14.73 -16.37
CA ILE A 323 -2.35 13.30 -16.63
C ILE A 323 -2.69 12.56 -15.34
N LEU A 324 -3.77 11.79 -15.34
CA LEU A 324 -4.17 10.96 -14.21
C LEU A 324 -4.00 9.49 -14.57
N LEU A 325 -3.11 8.83 -13.86
CA LEU A 325 -2.83 7.41 -14.01
C LEU A 325 -3.67 6.59 -13.03
N ILE A 326 -4.23 5.48 -13.48
CA ILE A 326 -4.96 4.52 -12.64
C ILE A 326 -4.22 3.19 -12.69
N GLU A 327 -3.84 2.67 -11.52
CA GLU A 327 -3.14 1.39 -11.42
C GLU A 327 -3.60 0.58 -10.21
N ARG A 328 -3.32 -0.72 -10.22
CA ARG A 328 -3.44 -1.61 -9.06
C ARG A 328 -2.46 -1.20 -7.95
N GLU A 329 -2.46 -1.92 -6.83
CA GLU A 329 -1.56 -1.62 -5.71
C GLU A 329 -0.10 -1.65 -6.17
N ALA A 330 0.52 -0.47 -6.16
CA ALA A 330 1.88 -0.23 -6.59
C ALA A 330 2.40 0.96 -5.79
N ASP A 331 3.54 0.79 -5.13
CA ASP A 331 4.32 1.90 -4.59
C ASP A 331 5.39 2.32 -5.60
N GLU A 332 6.31 3.19 -5.18
CA GLU A 332 7.47 3.55 -6.00
C GLU A 332 8.43 2.37 -6.25
N SER A 333 8.23 1.22 -5.58
CA SER A 333 9.01 0.03 -5.82
C SER A 333 8.54 -0.77 -7.04
N ALA A 334 7.33 -0.49 -7.54
CA ALA A 334 6.74 -1.18 -8.68
C ALA A 334 7.57 -1.03 -9.96
N LEU A 335 7.70 -2.14 -10.70
CA LEU A 335 8.55 -2.22 -11.91
C LEU A 335 8.19 -1.17 -12.96
N TRP A 336 6.89 -0.91 -13.18
CA TRP A 336 6.44 0.08 -14.16
C TRP A 336 6.94 1.49 -13.83
N TYR A 337 7.05 1.83 -12.54
CA TYR A 337 7.52 3.13 -12.09
C TYR A 337 9.05 3.21 -12.12
N LYS A 338 9.74 2.25 -11.49
CA LYS A 338 11.21 2.21 -11.45
C LYS A 338 11.83 2.22 -12.84
N ASN A 339 11.28 1.44 -13.76
CA ASN A 339 11.91 1.25 -15.07
C ASN A 339 11.71 2.45 -16.01
N ASN A 340 10.60 3.19 -15.85
CA ASN A 340 10.19 4.18 -16.86
C ASN A 340 9.94 5.59 -16.30
N PHE A 341 9.48 5.71 -15.05
CA PHE A 341 9.06 6.99 -14.45
C PHE A 341 10.09 7.57 -13.48
N ASP A 342 11.08 6.79 -13.04
CA ASP A 342 12.16 7.25 -12.16
C ASP A 342 13.23 8.06 -12.93
N THR A 343 12.80 9.19 -13.49
CA THR A 343 13.68 10.17 -14.11
C THR A 343 13.44 11.54 -13.49
N THR A 344 14.48 12.38 -13.43
CA THR A 344 14.39 13.73 -12.83
C THR A 344 13.29 14.58 -13.48
N VAL A 345 13.10 14.46 -14.80
CA VAL A 345 12.08 15.21 -15.56
C VAL A 345 10.66 14.80 -15.17
N ILE A 346 10.39 13.49 -15.12
CA ILE A 346 9.08 12.96 -14.75
C ILE A 346 8.79 13.24 -13.28
N LYS A 347 9.75 12.98 -12.38
CA LYS A 347 9.61 13.25 -10.94
C LYS A 347 9.34 14.74 -10.66
N GLY A 348 10.01 15.65 -11.36
CA GLY A 348 9.83 17.10 -11.19
C GLY A 348 8.45 17.63 -11.59
N THR A 349 7.67 16.87 -12.35
CA THR A 349 6.31 17.24 -12.79
C THR A 349 5.21 16.41 -12.12
N ARG A 350 5.56 15.62 -11.09
CA ARG A 350 4.60 14.89 -10.27
C ARG A 350 3.86 15.85 -9.34
N TYR A 351 2.55 15.66 -9.17
CA TYR A 351 1.75 16.47 -8.25
C TYR A 351 2.13 16.22 -6.78
N LYS A 352 1.95 14.98 -6.31
CA LYS A 352 2.19 14.48 -4.93
C LYS A 352 2.47 12.97 -4.97
N GLU A 353 2.71 12.37 -3.80
CA GLU A 353 2.71 10.90 -3.62
C GLU A 353 1.44 10.24 -4.16
N PHE A 354 1.55 8.98 -4.60
CA PHE A 354 0.42 8.26 -5.19
C PHE A 354 -0.75 8.15 -4.22
N TYR A 355 -1.94 8.43 -4.73
CA TYR A 355 -3.14 8.43 -3.91
C TYR A 355 -3.67 6.99 -3.75
N LYS A 356 -3.44 6.38 -2.59
CA LYS A 356 -4.05 5.09 -2.25
C LYS A 356 -5.53 5.27 -1.95
N LEU A 357 -6.39 4.74 -2.82
CA LEU A 357 -7.84 4.84 -2.67
C LEU A 357 -8.30 4.04 -1.46
N LYS A 358 -8.97 4.70 -0.52
CA LYS A 358 -9.38 4.10 0.76
C LYS A 358 -10.56 3.14 0.60
N THR A 359 -10.71 2.19 1.50
CA THR A 359 -11.94 1.39 1.61
C THR A 359 -13.09 2.26 2.13
N ILE A 360 -14.31 1.98 1.66
CA ILE A 360 -15.52 2.66 2.13
C ILE A 360 -15.90 2.07 3.50
N ASN A 361 -16.24 2.92 4.46
CA ASN A 361 -16.64 2.45 5.79
C ASN A 361 -18.00 1.71 5.76
N ASP A 362 -18.25 0.90 6.79
CA ASP A 362 -19.40 0.00 6.84
C ASP A 362 -20.74 0.73 6.72
N GLU A 363 -20.91 1.88 7.39
CA GLU A 363 -22.13 2.68 7.29
C GLU A 363 -22.43 3.17 5.86
N LYS A 364 -21.40 3.61 5.14
CA LYS A 364 -21.53 3.99 3.73
C LYS A 364 -21.76 2.77 2.82
N LEU A 365 -21.15 1.62 3.12
CA LEU A 365 -21.40 0.37 2.39
C LEU A 365 -22.85 -0.12 2.55
N LYS A 366 -23.42 -0.03 3.76
CA LYS A 366 -24.85 -0.35 4.01
C LYS A 366 -25.77 0.51 3.16
N LYS A 367 -25.47 1.81 3.07
CA LYS A 367 -26.23 2.75 2.23
C LYS A 367 -26.13 2.40 0.74
N LEU A 368 -24.94 2.07 0.25
CA LEU A 368 -24.73 1.60 -1.12
C LEU A 368 -25.52 0.33 -1.41
N ALA A 369 -25.45 -0.66 -0.52
CA ALA A 369 -26.17 -1.92 -0.65
C ALA A 369 -27.70 -1.72 -0.70
N SER A 370 -28.22 -0.87 0.17
CA SER A 370 -29.64 -0.53 0.23
C SER A 370 -30.11 0.14 -1.06
N ASN A 371 -29.35 1.13 -1.54
CA ASN A 371 -29.69 1.85 -2.77
C ASN A 371 -29.57 0.95 -4.00
N TYR A 372 -28.53 0.10 -4.07
CA TYR A 372 -28.37 -0.86 -5.16
C TYR A 372 -29.57 -1.78 -5.32
N LEU A 373 -30.06 -2.37 -4.22
CA LEU A 373 -31.24 -3.24 -4.23
C LEU A 373 -32.53 -2.49 -4.56
N LEU A 374 -32.67 -1.26 -4.06
CA LEU A 374 -33.82 -0.43 -4.33
C LEU A 374 -33.89 -0.02 -5.81
N GLU A 375 -32.78 0.46 -6.37
CA GLU A 375 -32.72 0.99 -7.73
C GLU A 375 -32.76 -0.11 -8.79
N ASN A 376 -32.07 -1.24 -8.58
CA ASN A 376 -31.97 -2.30 -9.59
C ASN A 376 -33.04 -3.38 -9.46
N TYR A 377 -33.60 -3.59 -8.25
CA TYR A 377 -34.56 -4.67 -7.99
C TYR A 377 -35.85 -4.21 -7.31
N SER A 378 -36.01 -2.90 -7.02
CA SER A 378 -37.17 -2.36 -6.28
C SER A 378 -37.39 -3.05 -4.93
N LYS A 379 -36.31 -3.47 -4.26
CA LYS A 379 -36.35 -4.19 -2.98
C LYS A 379 -35.70 -3.37 -1.87
N GLN A 380 -36.38 -3.30 -0.72
CA GLN A 380 -35.79 -2.79 0.52
C GLN A 380 -35.08 -3.93 1.27
N ILE A 381 -34.12 -3.57 2.11
CA ILE A 381 -33.35 -4.47 2.95
C ILE A 381 -33.31 -3.88 4.37
N ASN A 382 -33.42 -4.74 5.39
CA ASN A 382 -33.37 -4.29 6.78
C ASN A 382 -31.94 -4.32 7.34
N GLU A 383 -31.74 -3.68 8.50
CA GLU A 383 -30.43 -3.54 9.14
C GLU A 383 -29.75 -4.89 9.44
N ASN A 384 -30.51 -5.88 9.92
CA ASN A 384 -29.96 -7.20 10.25
C ASN A 384 -29.44 -7.92 9.00
N GLU A 385 -30.17 -7.81 7.88
CA GLU A 385 -29.72 -8.37 6.60
C GLU A 385 -28.52 -7.61 6.03
N LEU A 386 -28.47 -6.28 6.18
CA LEU A 386 -27.31 -5.48 5.78
C LEU A 386 -26.05 -5.90 6.55
N ASN A 387 -26.18 -6.11 7.87
CA ASN A 387 -25.08 -6.63 8.68
C ASN A 387 -24.62 -8.01 8.18
N SER A 388 -25.55 -8.91 7.85
CA SER A 388 -25.22 -10.22 7.26
C SER A 388 -24.51 -10.10 5.90
N VAL A 389 -24.89 -9.14 5.06
CA VAL A 389 -24.18 -8.86 3.80
C VAL A 389 -22.76 -8.38 4.05
N LEU A 390 -22.54 -7.48 5.02
CA LEU A 390 -21.21 -6.98 5.34
C LEU A 390 -20.32 -8.03 6.03
N THR A 391 -20.90 -8.90 6.87
CA THR A 391 -20.19 -10.07 7.39
C THR A 391 -19.73 -10.96 6.25
N GLN A 392 -20.62 -11.29 5.32
CA GLN A 392 -20.24 -12.10 4.15
C GLN A 392 -19.18 -11.41 3.30
N LEU A 393 -19.30 -10.10 3.10
CA LEU A 393 -18.33 -9.33 2.33
C LEU A 393 -16.94 -9.42 2.97
N ALA A 394 -16.85 -9.28 4.29
CA ALA A 394 -15.58 -9.39 5.00
C ALA A 394 -14.97 -10.79 4.93
N GLU A 395 -15.80 -11.84 4.90
CA GLU A 395 -15.33 -13.23 4.74
C GLU A 395 -14.85 -13.53 3.31
N VAL A 396 -15.59 -13.08 2.29
CA VAL A 396 -15.25 -13.28 0.88
C VAL A 396 -14.09 -12.40 0.43
N ASP A 397 -14.05 -11.18 0.93
CA ASP A 397 -13.10 -10.15 0.54
C ASP A 397 -12.78 -9.22 1.73
N PRO A 398 -11.69 -9.48 2.48
CA PRO A 398 -11.32 -8.69 3.65
C PRO A 398 -11.12 -7.19 3.37
N GLU A 399 -10.79 -6.83 2.13
CA GLU A 399 -10.66 -5.45 1.67
C GLU A 399 -12.01 -4.73 1.45
N LYS A 400 -13.13 -5.45 1.52
CA LYS A 400 -14.51 -4.98 1.35
C LYS A 400 -14.72 -4.20 0.04
N ARG A 401 -14.20 -4.73 -1.06
CA ARG A 401 -14.23 -4.10 -2.39
C ARG A 401 -15.65 -4.10 -2.96
N ILE A 402 -15.98 -3.01 -3.68
CA ILE A 402 -17.33 -2.73 -4.19
C ILE A 402 -17.82 -3.82 -5.15
N LEU A 403 -16.92 -4.39 -5.97
CA LEU A 403 -17.28 -5.47 -6.90
C LEU A 403 -17.86 -6.69 -6.17
N PHE A 404 -17.22 -7.15 -5.09
CA PHE A 404 -17.71 -8.30 -4.32
C PHE A 404 -19.02 -7.98 -3.59
N LEU A 405 -19.21 -6.75 -3.14
CA LEU A 405 -20.50 -6.30 -2.61
C LEU A 405 -21.62 -6.45 -3.66
N MET A 406 -21.39 -6.00 -4.91
CA MET A 406 -22.37 -6.17 -5.98
C MET A 406 -22.66 -7.65 -6.25
N MET A 407 -21.63 -8.49 -6.33
CA MET A 407 -21.77 -9.93 -6.55
C MET A 407 -22.60 -10.61 -5.45
N ILE A 408 -22.38 -10.26 -4.17
CA ILE A 408 -23.16 -10.79 -3.04
C ILE A 408 -24.62 -10.34 -3.13
N LEU A 409 -24.89 -9.07 -3.46
CA LEU A 409 -26.24 -8.54 -3.56
C LEU A 409 -27.04 -9.18 -4.72
N ASP A 410 -26.37 -9.37 -5.85
CA ASP A 410 -26.88 -10.10 -7.01
C ASP A 410 -27.21 -11.56 -6.65
N ALA A 411 -26.26 -12.27 -6.04
CA ALA A 411 -26.45 -13.65 -5.58
C ALA A 411 -27.60 -13.79 -4.58
N ARG A 412 -27.68 -12.86 -3.61
CA ARG A 412 -28.77 -12.80 -2.63
C ARG A 412 -30.12 -12.66 -3.31
N ASN A 413 -30.21 -11.82 -4.34
CA ASN A 413 -31.47 -11.54 -5.02
C ASN A 413 -32.00 -12.76 -5.80
N GLU A 414 -31.10 -13.62 -6.28
CA GLU A 414 -31.42 -14.76 -7.16
C GLU A 414 -31.54 -16.12 -6.44
N ASN A 415 -31.01 -16.29 -5.21
CA ASN A 415 -31.09 -17.56 -4.46
C ASN A 415 -30.91 -17.37 -2.93
N THR A 416 -31.97 -17.56 -2.13
CA THR A 416 -32.18 -16.74 -0.91
C THR A 416 -31.39 -17.09 0.37
N GLU A 417 -30.58 -18.16 0.44
CA GLU A 417 -29.77 -18.41 1.66
C GLU A 417 -28.32 -18.89 1.47
N LYS A 418 -27.96 -19.53 0.36
CA LYS A 418 -26.63 -20.15 0.21
C LYS A 418 -25.46 -19.15 0.18
N TRP A 419 -25.71 -17.94 -0.30
CA TRP A 419 -24.71 -16.88 -0.41
C TRP A 419 -24.03 -16.53 0.92
N ARG A 420 -24.67 -16.84 2.07
CA ARG A 420 -24.15 -16.61 3.44
C ARG A 420 -23.02 -17.54 3.86
N ASN A 421 -22.76 -18.60 3.08
CA ASN A 421 -21.74 -19.59 3.40
C ASN A 421 -20.79 -19.79 2.21
N TRP A 422 -20.85 -18.91 1.21
CA TRP A 422 -20.01 -19.04 0.03
C TRP A 422 -18.66 -18.39 0.24
N ASP A 423 -17.60 -19.15 0.02
CA ASP A 423 -16.28 -18.57 -0.15
C ASP A 423 -16.20 -17.74 -1.45
N LYS A 424 -15.09 -17.02 -1.62
CA LYS A 424 -14.82 -16.17 -2.78
C LYS A 424 -14.94 -16.90 -4.12
N ASN A 425 -14.51 -18.15 -4.18
CA ASN A 425 -14.49 -18.94 -5.41
C ASN A 425 -15.89 -19.47 -5.74
N GLN A 426 -16.65 -19.90 -4.74
CA GLN A 426 -18.05 -20.31 -4.89
C GLN A 426 -18.93 -19.16 -5.37
N LEU A 427 -18.74 -17.96 -4.82
CA LEU A 427 -19.42 -16.75 -5.30
C LEU A 427 -19.03 -16.43 -6.74
N SER A 428 -17.73 -16.44 -7.07
CA SER A 428 -17.23 -16.18 -8.42
C SER A 428 -17.77 -17.18 -9.44
N ASP A 429 -17.73 -18.48 -9.11
CA ASP A 429 -18.30 -19.57 -9.93
C ASP A 429 -19.79 -19.34 -10.25
N TYR A 430 -20.56 -18.94 -9.25
CA TYR A 430 -21.98 -18.68 -9.41
C TYR A 430 -22.23 -17.51 -10.37
N ILE A 431 -21.55 -16.39 -10.14
CA ILE A 431 -21.70 -15.19 -10.98
C ILE A 431 -21.21 -15.46 -12.41
N VAL A 432 -20.08 -16.14 -12.60
CA VAL A 432 -19.60 -16.50 -13.94
C VAL A 432 -20.58 -17.40 -14.70
N LYS A 433 -21.18 -18.40 -14.04
CA LYS A 433 -22.21 -19.25 -14.67
C LYS A 433 -23.42 -18.43 -15.13
N ARG A 434 -23.83 -17.44 -14.33
CA ARG A 434 -24.89 -16.51 -14.70
C ARG A 434 -24.49 -15.65 -15.90
N GLU A 435 -23.30 -15.05 -15.88
CA GLU A 435 -22.82 -14.22 -17.00
C GLU A 435 -22.69 -15.03 -18.31
N LEU A 436 -22.16 -16.26 -18.25
CA LEU A 436 -22.10 -17.15 -19.41
C LEU A 436 -23.50 -17.50 -19.93
N GLN A 437 -24.48 -17.67 -19.04
CA GLN A 437 -25.87 -17.87 -19.46
C GLN A 437 -26.46 -16.61 -20.11
N ASN A 438 -26.14 -15.42 -19.59
CA ASN A 438 -26.54 -14.15 -20.20
C ASN A 438 -25.93 -13.99 -21.61
N ILE A 439 -24.64 -14.26 -21.76
CA ILE A 439 -23.98 -14.28 -23.07
C ILE A 439 -24.70 -15.28 -23.99
N LYS A 440 -24.90 -16.52 -23.54
CA LYS A 440 -25.59 -17.55 -24.32
C LYS A 440 -26.99 -17.11 -24.78
N ASN A 441 -27.75 -16.42 -23.93
CA ASN A 441 -29.06 -15.88 -24.29
C ASN A 441 -28.98 -14.86 -25.42
N ARG A 442 -27.94 -14.01 -25.45
CA ARG A 442 -27.68 -13.06 -26.55
C ARG A 442 -27.35 -13.76 -27.88
N PHE A 443 -26.78 -14.96 -27.81
CA PHE A 443 -26.52 -15.82 -28.98
C PHE A 443 -27.71 -16.72 -29.39
N ALA A 444 -28.89 -16.60 -28.77
CA ALA A 444 -30.03 -17.51 -29.03
C ALA A 444 -30.50 -17.53 -30.50
N GLY A 445 -30.18 -16.50 -31.29
CA GLY A 445 -30.46 -16.42 -32.73
C GLY A 445 -29.33 -16.93 -33.64
N LEU A 446 -28.22 -17.43 -33.09
CA LEU A 446 -27.02 -17.87 -33.81
C LEU A 446 -26.77 -19.37 -33.65
N THR A 447 -25.89 -19.93 -34.49
CA THR A 447 -25.49 -21.33 -34.36
C THR A 447 -24.60 -21.54 -33.13
N GLU A 448 -24.69 -22.74 -32.56
CA GLU A 448 -23.84 -23.16 -31.42
C GLU A 448 -22.34 -23.04 -31.75
N ASP A 449 -21.95 -23.18 -33.02
CA ASP A 449 -20.56 -23.04 -33.45
C ASP A 449 -20.06 -21.59 -33.35
N ILE A 450 -20.91 -20.60 -33.61
CA ILE A 450 -20.55 -19.17 -33.45
C ILE A 450 -20.38 -18.83 -31.98
N TYR A 451 -21.27 -19.32 -31.11
CA TYR A 451 -21.16 -19.14 -29.66
C TYR A 451 -19.85 -19.74 -29.11
N LYS A 452 -19.50 -20.97 -29.51
CA LYS A 452 -18.23 -21.61 -29.12
C LYS A 452 -17.01 -20.87 -29.65
N ALA A 453 -17.07 -20.40 -30.89
CA ALA A 453 -16.00 -19.61 -31.49
C ALA A 453 -15.80 -18.30 -30.71
N TYR A 454 -16.89 -17.59 -30.37
CA TYR A 454 -16.82 -16.37 -29.56
C TYR A 454 -16.17 -16.63 -28.21
N ASN A 455 -16.60 -17.67 -27.48
CA ASN A 455 -16.02 -17.98 -26.16
C ASN A 455 -14.54 -18.37 -26.23
N ARG A 456 -14.11 -19.14 -27.25
CA ARG A 456 -12.68 -19.45 -27.44
C ARG A 456 -11.85 -18.21 -27.67
N LEU A 457 -12.33 -17.31 -28.51
CA LEU A 457 -11.61 -16.07 -28.82
C LEU A 457 -11.69 -15.04 -27.68
N LEU A 458 -12.79 -14.99 -26.91
CA LEU A 458 -12.92 -14.15 -25.72
C LEU A 458 -11.94 -14.58 -24.62
N CYS A 459 -11.79 -15.89 -24.42
CA CYS A 459 -10.78 -16.45 -23.51
C CYS A 459 -9.37 -16.02 -23.95
N PHE A 460 -9.04 -16.18 -25.24
CA PHE A 460 -7.74 -15.76 -25.77
C PHE A 460 -7.51 -14.25 -25.65
N ALA A 461 -8.49 -13.43 -26.03
CA ALA A 461 -8.40 -11.96 -25.96
C ALA A 461 -8.25 -11.47 -24.51
N THR A 462 -8.92 -12.10 -23.54
CA THR A 462 -8.75 -11.74 -22.13
C THR A 462 -7.35 -12.09 -21.61
N MET A 463 -6.76 -13.20 -22.08
CA MET A 463 -5.37 -13.58 -21.75
C MET A 463 -4.32 -12.69 -22.42
N THR A 464 -4.66 -12.01 -23.52
CA THR A 464 -3.69 -11.29 -24.38
C THR A 464 -3.96 -9.80 -24.54
N GLU A 465 -5.00 -9.27 -23.89
CA GLU A 465 -5.54 -7.88 -23.94
C GLU A 465 -6.48 -7.57 -25.11
N MET A 466 -6.32 -8.14 -26.31
CA MET A 466 -7.25 -7.95 -27.42
C MET A 466 -6.99 -8.94 -28.56
N LEU A 467 -7.97 -9.11 -29.45
CA LEU A 467 -7.79 -9.87 -30.68
C LEU A 467 -8.50 -9.20 -31.87
N ASN A 468 -7.74 -8.80 -32.89
CA ASN A 468 -8.29 -8.32 -34.15
C ASN A 468 -8.72 -9.52 -35.02
N LEU A 469 -9.97 -9.50 -35.49
CA LEU A 469 -10.57 -10.55 -36.31
C LEU A 469 -10.34 -10.34 -37.81
N GLU A 470 -10.11 -9.10 -38.27
CA GLU A 470 -9.77 -8.78 -39.67
C GLU A 470 -8.33 -9.14 -40.01
N ASP A 471 -7.41 -8.89 -39.08
CA ASP A 471 -5.98 -9.19 -39.21
C ASP A 471 -5.51 -10.04 -38.01
N PRO A 472 -5.91 -11.32 -37.94
CA PRO A 472 -5.53 -12.20 -36.85
C PRO A 472 -4.01 -12.48 -36.88
N PRO A 473 -3.34 -12.59 -35.72
CA PRO A 473 -1.91 -12.86 -35.66
C PRO A 473 -1.52 -14.16 -36.39
N VAL A 474 -0.38 -14.13 -37.11
CA VAL A 474 0.11 -15.27 -37.91
C VAL A 474 0.33 -16.52 -37.06
N ASP A 475 0.82 -16.34 -35.83
CA ASP A 475 1.11 -17.41 -34.87
C ASP A 475 -0.13 -17.93 -34.14
N LEU A 476 -1.32 -17.39 -34.43
CA LEU A 476 -2.57 -17.85 -33.82
C LEU A 476 -2.88 -19.28 -34.29
N PRO A 477 -3.28 -20.22 -33.41
CA PRO A 477 -3.59 -21.59 -33.80
C PRO A 477 -4.63 -21.64 -34.93
N VAL A 478 -4.44 -22.53 -35.91
CA VAL A 478 -5.28 -22.63 -37.12
C VAL A 478 -6.77 -22.74 -36.79
N PHE A 479 -7.13 -23.41 -35.70
CA PHE A 479 -8.54 -23.54 -35.30
C PHE A 479 -9.12 -22.24 -34.74
N LEU A 480 -8.32 -21.39 -34.08
CA LEU A 480 -8.71 -20.04 -33.66
C LEU A 480 -8.76 -19.07 -34.84
N GLN A 481 -7.85 -19.18 -35.81
CA GLN A 481 -7.95 -18.41 -37.06
C GLN A 481 -9.28 -18.68 -37.79
N LYS A 482 -9.69 -19.95 -37.87
CA LYS A 482 -11.01 -20.34 -38.41
C LYS A 482 -12.17 -19.77 -37.59
N ASP A 483 -12.01 -19.61 -36.28
CA ASP A 483 -13.01 -18.97 -35.44
C ASP A 483 -13.07 -17.46 -35.71
N CYS A 484 -11.95 -16.78 -35.96
CA CYS A 484 -11.93 -15.38 -36.39
C CYS A 484 -12.69 -15.19 -37.71
N GLU A 485 -12.45 -16.06 -38.69
CA GLU A 485 -13.18 -16.06 -39.96
C GLU A 485 -14.69 -16.27 -39.75
N ARG A 486 -15.08 -17.21 -38.88
CA ARG A 486 -16.50 -17.48 -38.56
C ARG A 486 -17.19 -16.27 -37.96
N LEU A 487 -16.58 -15.62 -36.98
CA LEU A 487 -17.16 -14.43 -36.35
C LEU A 487 -17.21 -13.25 -37.32
N SER A 488 -16.15 -13.02 -38.08
CA SER A 488 -16.11 -11.93 -39.08
C SER A 488 -17.23 -12.07 -40.12
N ASN A 489 -17.48 -13.30 -40.59
CA ASN A 489 -18.58 -13.58 -41.52
C ASN A 489 -19.97 -13.40 -40.89
N ALA A 490 -20.12 -13.64 -39.58
CA ALA A 490 -21.38 -13.48 -38.86
C ALA A 490 -21.65 -12.02 -38.42
N PHE A 491 -20.60 -11.22 -38.25
CA PHE A 491 -20.65 -9.85 -37.71
C PHE A 491 -21.66 -8.96 -38.42
N ALA A 492 -21.56 -8.86 -39.75
CA ALA A 492 -22.38 -7.97 -40.57
C ALA A 492 -23.90 -8.27 -40.50
N PHE A 493 -24.29 -9.43 -39.98
CA PHE A 493 -25.67 -9.91 -39.99
C PHE A 493 -26.27 -10.08 -38.59
N ASN A 494 -25.55 -9.72 -37.52
CA ASN A 494 -26.03 -9.94 -36.15
C ASN A 494 -25.76 -8.76 -35.21
N SER A 495 -26.79 -8.01 -34.86
CA SER A 495 -26.71 -6.83 -33.99
C SER A 495 -26.21 -7.12 -32.58
N GLU A 496 -26.46 -8.32 -32.03
CA GLU A 496 -25.95 -8.69 -30.70
C GLU A 496 -24.44 -8.96 -30.74
N LEU A 497 -23.94 -9.60 -31.80
CA LEU A 497 -22.52 -9.78 -32.03
C LEU A 497 -21.82 -8.43 -32.24
N MET A 498 -22.45 -7.49 -32.94
CA MET A 498 -21.96 -6.11 -33.07
C MET A 498 -21.84 -5.41 -31.71
N ALA A 499 -22.84 -5.59 -30.84
CA ALA A 499 -22.86 -5.01 -29.50
C ALA A 499 -21.81 -5.66 -28.57
N LEU A 500 -21.62 -6.98 -28.66
CA LEU A 500 -20.59 -7.71 -27.90
C LEU A 500 -19.17 -7.34 -28.30
N LEU A 501 -18.96 -6.98 -29.57
CA LEU A 501 -17.68 -6.52 -30.11
C LEU A 501 -17.48 -4.99 -29.99
N GLN A 502 -18.37 -4.30 -29.26
CA GLN A 502 -18.29 -2.87 -28.92
C GLN A 502 -18.10 -1.92 -30.12
N GLU A 503 -19.08 -1.96 -31.05
CA GLU A 503 -19.33 -1.00 -32.14
C GLU A 503 -18.21 -0.77 -33.19
N ASN A 504 -18.49 -1.24 -34.41
CA ASN A 504 -17.82 -0.96 -35.70
C ASN A 504 -16.36 -1.43 -35.89
N GLU A 505 -15.72 -1.99 -34.87
CA GLU A 505 -14.38 -2.58 -34.99
C GLU A 505 -14.48 -4.10 -34.81
N LEU A 506 -13.93 -4.88 -35.75
CA LEU A 506 -13.87 -6.34 -35.70
C LEU A 506 -12.81 -6.81 -34.69
N VAL A 507 -12.94 -6.40 -33.43
CA VAL A 507 -11.98 -6.64 -32.35
C VAL A 507 -12.70 -7.24 -31.14
N ILE A 508 -12.17 -8.35 -30.62
CA ILE A 508 -12.61 -8.90 -29.33
C ILE A 508 -11.75 -8.28 -28.24
N ARG A 509 -12.44 -7.74 -27.23
CA ARG A 509 -11.82 -7.15 -26.04
C ARG A 509 -12.00 -8.06 -24.82
N PRO A 510 -11.19 -7.89 -23.76
CA PRO A 510 -11.30 -8.66 -22.53
C PRO A 510 -12.68 -8.48 -21.91
N TYR A 511 -13.15 -9.53 -21.25
CA TYR A 511 -14.39 -9.43 -20.49
C TYR A 511 -14.15 -8.58 -19.22
N THR A 512 -15.02 -7.62 -18.95
CA THR A 512 -14.91 -6.72 -17.80
C THR A 512 -16.10 -6.87 -16.85
N PRO A 513 -15.95 -6.68 -15.52
CA PRO A 513 -14.72 -6.28 -14.81
C PRO A 513 -13.61 -7.34 -14.80
N ASP A 514 -12.34 -6.92 -14.77
CA ASP A 514 -11.16 -7.79 -14.89
C ASP A 514 -11.21 -9.03 -14.00
N ILE A 515 -11.47 -8.88 -12.70
CA ILE A 515 -11.49 -10.01 -11.76
C ILE A 515 -12.49 -11.09 -12.22
N LEU A 516 -13.65 -10.66 -12.70
CA LEU A 516 -14.67 -11.57 -13.20
C LEU A 516 -14.30 -12.13 -14.57
N GLY A 517 -13.73 -11.32 -15.46
CA GLY A 517 -13.30 -11.72 -16.79
C GLY A 517 -12.12 -12.69 -16.78
N GLU A 518 -11.16 -12.49 -15.88
CA GLU A 518 -10.02 -13.37 -15.64
C GLU A 518 -10.51 -14.73 -15.14
N TYR A 519 -11.39 -14.75 -14.13
CA TYR A 519 -12.00 -15.98 -13.62
C TYR A 519 -12.84 -16.69 -14.71
N LEU A 520 -13.68 -15.94 -15.43
CA LEU A 520 -14.49 -16.44 -16.54
C LEU A 520 -13.60 -17.04 -17.64
N SER A 521 -12.45 -16.44 -17.93
CA SER A 521 -11.52 -16.93 -18.94
C SER A 521 -10.87 -18.25 -18.54
N LEU A 522 -10.59 -18.46 -17.26
CA LEU A 522 -10.12 -19.74 -16.74
C LEU A 522 -11.21 -20.82 -16.81
N VAL A 523 -12.47 -20.49 -16.47
CA VAL A 523 -13.61 -21.39 -16.67
C VAL A 523 -13.75 -21.78 -18.13
N LEU A 524 -13.79 -20.78 -19.03
CA LEU A 524 -13.86 -21.01 -20.47
C LEU A 524 -12.70 -21.88 -20.93
N PHE A 525 -11.46 -21.57 -20.54
CA PHE A 525 -10.28 -22.32 -20.94
C PHE A 525 -10.41 -23.83 -20.65
N GLN A 526 -11.02 -24.20 -19.53
CA GLN A 526 -11.28 -25.60 -19.18
C GLN A 526 -12.44 -26.23 -19.96
N GLU A 527 -13.49 -25.45 -20.27
CA GLU A 527 -14.71 -25.94 -20.93
C GLU A 527 -14.61 -26.02 -22.46
N VAL A 528 -13.95 -25.05 -23.09
CA VAL A 528 -13.98 -24.88 -24.56
C VAL A 528 -12.79 -25.52 -25.28
N PHE A 529 -11.66 -25.72 -24.60
CA PHE A 529 -10.49 -26.43 -25.12
C PHE A 529 -10.45 -27.83 -24.50
N ARG A 530 -10.74 -28.86 -25.30
CA ARG A 530 -11.04 -30.20 -24.77
C ARG A 530 -9.84 -31.12 -24.78
N SER A 531 -8.97 -31.00 -25.78
CA SER A 531 -7.75 -31.81 -25.84
C SER A 531 -6.59 -31.10 -25.14
N GLN A 532 -5.64 -31.89 -24.64
CA GLN A 532 -4.38 -31.40 -24.10
C GLN A 532 -3.61 -30.56 -25.14
N SER A 533 -3.60 -31.02 -26.40
CA SER A 533 -2.93 -30.31 -27.49
C SER A 533 -3.54 -28.95 -27.82
N GLU A 534 -4.87 -28.80 -27.71
CA GLU A 534 -5.54 -27.51 -27.87
C GLU A 534 -5.12 -26.54 -26.76
N LYS A 535 -5.13 -27.02 -25.51
CA LYS A 535 -4.72 -26.21 -24.35
C LYS A 535 -3.28 -25.73 -24.46
N GLU A 536 -2.35 -26.62 -24.79
CA GLU A 536 -0.94 -26.28 -24.98
C GLU A 536 -0.76 -25.25 -26.11
N ALA A 537 -1.41 -25.47 -27.26
CA ALA A 537 -1.33 -24.55 -28.40
C ALA A 537 -1.88 -23.15 -28.08
N VAL A 538 -2.94 -23.05 -27.28
CA VAL A 538 -3.51 -21.78 -26.85
C VAL A 538 -2.57 -21.04 -25.90
N ILE A 539 -1.99 -21.74 -24.92
CA ILE A 539 -1.05 -21.14 -23.96
C ILE A 539 0.24 -20.70 -24.66
N GLU A 540 0.80 -21.52 -25.55
CA GLU A 540 1.95 -21.15 -26.36
C GLU A 540 1.67 -19.90 -27.21
N ALA A 541 0.52 -19.87 -27.88
CA ALA A 541 0.10 -18.71 -28.67
C ALA A 541 -0.14 -17.47 -27.80
N ALA A 542 -0.76 -17.62 -26.62
CA ALA A 542 -1.03 -16.50 -25.71
C ALA A 542 0.27 -15.88 -25.19
N GLN A 543 1.29 -16.70 -24.88
CA GLN A 543 2.60 -16.21 -24.49
C GLN A 543 3.34 -15.52 -25.63
N LYS A 544 3.33 -16.13 -26.83
CA LYS A 544 4.06 -15.60 -27.98
C LYS A 544 3.43 -14.31 -28.52
N ILE A 545 2.11 -14.28 -28.63
CA ILE A 545 1.36 -13.14 -29.19
C ILE A 545 1.11 -12.07 -28.13
N GLY A 546 0.67 -12.47 -26.93
CA GLY A 546 0.38 -11.54 -25.84
C GLY A 546 1.63 -11.00 -25.14
N GLY A 547 2.75 -11.73 -25.18
CA GLY A 547 4.00 -11.30 -24.57
C GLY A 547 3.83 -10.99 -23.08
N GLN A 548 4.14 -9.75 -22.69
CA GLN A 548 4.02 -9.29 -21.30
C GLN A 548 2.57 -9.38 -20.78
N ASN A 549 1.57 -9.17 -21.65
CA ASN A 549 0.15 -9.16 -21.26
C ASN A 549 -0.31 -10.48 -20.66
N TYR A 550 0.18 -11.60 -21.20
CA TYR A 550 -0.15 -12.94 -20.69
C TYR A 550 0.36 -13.15 -19.26
N TYR A 551 1.60 -12.75 -18.97
CA TYR A 551 2.15 -12.89 -17.62
C TYR A 551 1.52 -11.90 -16.64
N ILE A 552 1.14 -10.70 -17.11
CA ILE A 552 0.35 -9.76 -16.30
C ILE A 552 -1.02 -10.38 -15.95
N PHE A 553 -1.69 -11.00 -16.92
CA PHE A 553 -2.93 -11.76 -16.70
C PHE A 553 -2.75 -12.86 -15.65
N LEU A 554 -1.67 -13.65 -15.73
CA LEU A 554 -1.38 -14.69 -14.73
C LEU A 554 -1.13 -14.11 -13.34
N GLY A 555 -0.29 -13.08 -13.24
CA GLY A 555 -0.01 -12.41 -11.96
C GLY A 555 -1.29 -11.84 -11.31
N ARG A 556 -2.23 -11.34 -12.11
CA ARG A 556 -3.55 -10.90 -11.61
C ARG A 556 -4.42 -12.05 -11.12
N CYS A 557 -4.49 -13.14 -11.89
CA CYS A 557 -5.20 -14.36 -11.46
C CYS A 557 -4.70 -14.84 -10.09
N PHE A 558 -3.38 -14.83 -9.88
CA PHE A 558 -2.78 -15.29 -8.61
C PHE A 558 -2.99 -14.29 -7.47
N ASN A 559 -2.78 -12.99 -7.70
CA ASN A 559 -3.04 -11.97 -6.70
C ASN A 559 -4.52 -11.89 -6.27
N ASP A 560 -5.44 -12.24 -7.16
CA ASP A 560 -6.87 -12.34 -6.84
C ASP A 560 -7.27 -13.75 -6.32
N GLY A 561 -6.31 -14.64 -6.02
CA GLY A 561 -6.52 -15.92 -5.33
C GLY A 561 -7.19 -17.01 -6.16
N MET A 562 -7.20 -16.89 -7.49
CA MET A 562 -7.86 -17.87 -8.37
C MET A 562 -7.13 -19.22 -8.39
N ASN A 563 -5.84 -19.23 -8.06
CA ASN A 563 -5.02 -20.42 -7.84
C ASN A 563 -5.47 -21.26 -6.63
N CYS A 564 -6.16 -20.67 -5.66
CA CYS A 564 -6.77 -21.39 -4.53
C CYS A 564 -8.07 -22.09 -4.91
N ALA A 565 -8.67 -21.78 -6.06
CA ALA A 565 -9.94 -22.34 -6.47
C ALA A 565 -9.77 -23.82 -6.87
N GLU A 566 -10.60 -24.70 -6.31
CA GLU A 566 -10.47 -26.16 -6.48
C GLU A 566 -10.54 -26.59 -7.95
N ASN A 567 -11.32 -25.86 -8.77
CA ASN A 567 -11.41 -26.06 -10.22
C ASN A 567 -10.11 -25.70 -10.96
N PHE A 568 -9.29 -24.77 -10.47
CA PHE A 568 -8.06 -24.31 -11.14
C PHE A 568 -6.76 -24.81 -10.52
N LYS A 569 -6.78 -25.28 -9.26
CA LYS A 569 -5.57 -25.74 -8.54
C LYS A 569 -4.76 -26.76 -9.35
N LYS A 570 -5.43 -27.71 -9.99
CA LYS A 570 -4.75 -28.69 -10.86
C LYS A 570 -4.10 -28.01 -12.08
N LEU A 571 -4.79 -27.08 -12.73
CA LEU A 571 -4.32 -26.40 -13.93
C LEU A 571 -2.99 -25.66 -13.67
N PHE A 572 -2.91 -24.91 -12.57
CA PHE A 572 -1.70 -24.14 -12.23
C PHE A 572 -0.55 -24.99 -11.67
N ASN A 573 -0.75 -26.30 -11.47
CA ASN A 573 0.34 -27.21 -11.12
C ASN A 573 0.94 -27.90 -12.35
N GLU A 574 0.27 -27.84 -13.50
CA GLU A 574 0.73 -28.47 -14.74
C GLU A 574 2.01 -27.82 -15.28
N LYS A 575 2.96 -28.64 -15.78
CA LYS A 575 4.24 -28.14 -16.30
C LYS A 575 4.09 -27.36 -17.60
N TRP A 576 3.20 -27.83 -18.49
CA TRP A 576 2.98 -27.23 -19.81
C TRP A 576 2.30 -25.85 -19.74
N PHE A 577 1.74 -25.48 -18.59
CA PHE A 577 1.11 -24.17 -18.41
C PHE A 577 2.13 -23.03 -18.29
N PHE A 578 3.36 -23.34 -17.85
CA PHE A 578 4.44 -22.36 -17.65
C PHE A 578 5.59 -22.66 -18.60
N ILE A 579 5.43 -22.20 -19.84
CA ILE A 579 6.49 -22.29 -20.85
C ILE A 579 7.46 -21.12 -20.63
N THR A 580 8.76 -21.39 -20.74
CA THR A 580 9.80 -20.38 -20.61
C THR A 580 9.77 -19.45 -21.84
N PRO A 581 9.57 -18.13 -21.67
CA PRO A 581 9.55 -17.19 -22.78
C PRO A 581 10.96 -16.88 -23.31
N ASP A 582 11.04 -16.39 -24.53
CA ASP A 582 12.30 -16.01 -25.17
C ASP A 582 12.88 -14.70 -24.60
N SER A 583 12.04 -13.68 -24.36
CA SER A 583 12.49 -12.35 -23.93
C SER A 583 12.84 -12.31 -22.44
N ASN A 584 13.89 -11.55 -22.09
CA ASN A 584 14.32 -11.39 -20.69
C ASN A 584 13.23 -10.77 -19.81
N GLU A 585 12.51 -9.77 -20.32
CA GLU A 585 11.38 -9.13 -19.62
C GLU A 585 10.29 -10.13 -19.25
N ASN A 586 9.91 -11.01 -20.18
CA ASN A 586 8.89 -12.03 -19.92
C ASN A 586 9.40 -13.11 -18.96
N LYS A 587 10.71 -13.44 -18.96
CA LYS A 587 11.29 -14.36 -17.97
C LYS A 587 11.24 -13.77 -16.55
N ILE A 588 11.43 -12.46 -16.42
CA ILE A 588 11.28 -11.74 -15.14
C ILE A 588 9.80 -11.80 -14.71
N LEU A 589 8.86 -11.49 -15.60
CA LEU A 589 7.43 -11.58 -15.28
C LEU A 589 6.98 -13.00 -14.93
N LEU A 590 7.50 -14.03 -15.61
CA LEU A 590 7.28 -15.43 -15.23
C LEU A 590 7.82 -15.70 -13.82
N SER A 591 8.99 -15.17 -13.47
CA SER A 591 9.56 -15.32 -12.13
C SER A 591 8.67 -14.70 -11.05
N VAL A 592 8.09 -13.53 -11.32
CA VAL A 592 7.08 -12.90 -10.46
C VAL A 592 5.86 -13.81 -10.30
N CYS A 593 5.34 -14.34 -11.40
CA CYS A 593 4.18 -15.23 -11.39
C CYS A 593 4.44 -16.50 -10.55
N LEU A 594 5.62 -17.12 -10.70
CA LEU A 594 6.01 -18.31 -9.94
C LEU A 594 6.19 -17.98 -8.45
N TYR A 595 6.75 -16.82 -8.12
CA TYR A 595 6.89 -16.36 -6.73
C TYR A 595 5.52 -16.19 -6.05
N ILE A 596 4.58 -15.48 -6.70
CA ILE A 596 3.22 -15.27 -6.15
C ILE A 596 2.51 -16.62 -5.96
N LEU A 597 2.67 -17.55 -6.92
CA LEU A 597 1.99 -18.85 -6.88
C LEU A 597 2.37 -19.70 -5.66
N ILE A 598 3.58 -19.54 -5.10
CA ILE A 598 4.08 -20.33 -3.97
C ILE A 598 3.25 -20.13 -2.70
N PHE A 599 2.74 -18.92 -2.46
CA PHE A 599 2.05 -18.57 -1.20
C PHE A 599 0.76 -19.37 -0.96
N ASP A 600 0.11 -19.83 -2.03
CA ASP A 600 -1.17 -20.54 -1.94
C ASP A 600 -1.07 -22.03 -2.30
N GLN A 601 0.14 -22.49 -2.63
CA GLN A 601 0.41 -23.88 -2.96
C GLN A 601 0.62 -24.71 -1.69
N ASP A 602 0.23 -25.98 -1.74
CA ASP A 602 0.71 -26.91 -0.73
C ASP A 602 2.25 -27.07 -0.81
N PRO A 603 2.92 -27.49 0.28
CA PRO A 603 4.39 -27.53 0.31
C PRO A 603 5.05 -28.33 -0.82
N ALA A 604 4.38 -29.38 -1.34
CA ALA A 604 4.91 -30.19 -2.43
C ALA A 604 4.82 -29.46 -3.78
N ALA A 605 3.69 -28.82 -4.07
CA ALA A 605 3.53 -27.99 -5.27
C ALA A 605 4.47 -26.77 -5.24
N ALA A 606 4.58 -26.09 -4.09
CA ALA A 606 5.50 -24.98 -3.87
C ALA A 606 6.95 -25.38 -4.15
N MET A 607 7.37 -26.57 -3.69
CA MET A 607 8.72 -27.08 -3.95
C MET A 607 9.00 -27.28 -5.44
N GLU A 608 8.04 -27.79 -6.23
CA GLU A 608 8.20 -27.93 -7.67
C GLU A 608 8.24 -26.55 -8.36
N THR A 609 7.46 -25.57 -7.90
CA THR A 609 7.48 -24.19 -8.40
C THR A 609 8.84 -23.52 -8.14
N VAL A 610 9.40 -23.65 -6.93
CA VAL A 610 10.76 -23.18 -6.61
C VAL A 610 11.80 -23.84 -7.52
N LYS A 611 11.67 -25.15 -7.79
CA LYS A 611 12.57 -25.88 -8.68
C LYS A 611 12.50 -25.38 -10.13
N ARG A 612 11.33 -24.96 -10.61
CA ARG A 612 11.19 -24.29 -11.92
C ARG A 612 11.93 -22.96 -11.92
N LEU A 613 11.80 -22.17 -10.85
CA LEU A 613 12.49 -20.89 -10.72
C LEU A 613 14.01 -21.04 -10.62
N GLU A 614 14.50 -22.12 -9.98
CA GLU A 614 15.92 -22.48 -9.99
C GLU A 614 16.44 -22.79 -11.39
N ASN A 615 15.71 -23.60 -12.15
CA ASN A 615 16.09 -23.91 -13.53
C ASN A 615 16.15 -22.62 -14.35
N LEU A 616 15.12 -21.77 -14.23
CA LEU A 616 15.06 -20.48 -14.92
C LEU A 616 16.24 -19.57 -14.53
N SER A 617 16.59 -19.48 -13.25
CA SER A 617 17.74 -18.73 -12.74
C SER A 617 19.07 -19.30 -13.28
N SER A 618 19.22 -20.62 -13.29
CA SER A 618 20.44 -21.30 -13.74
C SER A 618 20.74 -21.13 -15.23
N GLU A 619 19.68 -21.08 -16.05
CA GLU A 619 19.74 -20.85 -17.49
C GLU A 619 19.97 -19.37 -17.83
N ASN A 620 19.62 -18.46 -16.92
CA ASN A 620 19.65 -17.01 -17.13
C ASN A 620 20.53 -16.28 -16.11
N ARG A 621 21.76 -16.77 -15.91
CA ARG A 621 22.70 -16.28 -14.86
C ARG A 621 23.02 -14.79 -14.91
N GLY A 622 22.77 -14.12 -16.04
CA GLY A 622 23.00 -12.68 -16.21
C GLY A 622 21.84 -11.78 -15.76
N ILE A 623 20.69 -12.34 -15.38
CA ILE A 623 19.49 -11.58 -14.99
C ILE A 623 19.37 -11.59 -13.46
N GLU A 624 19.63 -10.45 -12.82
CA GLU A 624 19.67 -10.34 -11.36
C GLU A 624 18.28 -10.50 -10.74
N GLU A 625 17.24 -10.00 -11.39
CA GLU A 625 15.85 -10.03 -10.92
C GLU A 625 15.34 -11.46 -10.73
N ILE A 626 15.71 -12.39 -11.62
CA ILE A 626 15.31 -13.81 -11.49
C ILE A 626 15.96 -14.43 -10.25
N LYS A 627 17.20 -14.05 -9.93
CA LYS A 627 17.89 -14.52 -8.71
C LYS A 627 17.26 -13.94 -7.45
N ILE A 628 16.80 -12.69 -7.51
CA ILE A 628 16.06 -12.06 -6.41
C ILE A 628 14.76 -12.82 -6.14
N TYR A 629 13.94 -13.06 -7.16
CA TYR A 629 12.70 -13.83 -6.97
C TYR A 629 12.97 -15.28 -6.52
N LEU A 630 14.07 -15.90 -6.95
CA LEU A 630 14.50 -17.20 -6.43
C LEU A 630 14.83 -17.12 -4.94
N ALA A 631 15.58 -16.10 -4.50
CA ALA A 631 15.92 -15.90 -3.10
C ALA A 631 14.65 -15.64 -2.25
N GLU A 632 13.74 -14.80 -2.72
CA GLU A 632 12.46 -14.54 -2.04
C GLU A 632 11.64 -15.83 -1.94
N SER A 633 11.58 -16.62 -3.00
CA SER A 633 10.87 -17.91 -3.02
C SER A 633 11.46 -18.93 -2.05
N LEU A 634 12.79 -19.02 -1.96
CA LEU A 634 13.47 -19.90 -1.00
C LEU A 634 13.26 -19.44 0.44
N ALA A 635 13.24 -18.12 0.69
CA ALA A 635 12.99 -17.56 2.02
C ALA A 635 11.57 -17.89 2.51
N VAL A 636 10.58 -17.72 1.64
CA VAL A 636 9.18 -18.13 1.90
C VAL A 636 9.09 -19.63 2.14
N GLN A 637 9.72 -20.44 1.28
CA GLN A 637 9.72 -21.89 1.43
C GLN A 637 10.32 -22.37 2.77
N ALA A 638 11.32 -21.68 3.31
CA ALA A 638 11.91 -22.03 4.60
C ALA A 638 10.95 -21.83 5.79
N LEU A 639 9.92 -20.99 5.66
CA LEU A 639 8.93 -20.71 6.71
C LEU A 639 7.87 -21.82 6.85
N ASP A 640 7.55 -22.54 5.78
CA ASP A 640 6.46 -23.52 5.76
C ASP A 640 6.93 -24.99 5.80
N GLN A 641 8.24 -25.19 5.91
CA GLN A 641 8.88 -26.51 5.89
C GLN A 641 9.18 -27.05 7.28
N ASP A 642 9.27 -28.39 7.37
CA ASP A 642 9.84 -29.03 8.55
C ASP A 642 11.31 -28.59 8.75
N PRO A 643 11.85 -28.68 9.98
CA PRO A 643 13.16 -28.13 10.29
C PRO A 643 14.32 -28.66 9.43
N ALA A 644 14.27 -29.93 8.99
CA ALA A 644 15.34 -30.52 8.19
C ALA A 644 15.28 -30.00 6.75
N ALA A 645 14.09 -29.92 6.16
CA ALA A 645 13.89 -29.35 4.83
C ALA A 645 14.22 -27.85 4.80
N ALA A 646 13.79 -27.10 5.81
CA ALA A 646 14.07 -25.67 5.92
C ALA A 646 15.58 -25.39 5.99
N MET A 647 16.36 -26.20 6.73
CA MET A 647 17.82 -26.04 6.80
C MET A 647 18.50 -26.25 5.45
N GLU A 648 18.04 -27.21 4.65
CA GLU A 648 18.56 -27.41 3.29
C GLU A 648 18.17 -26.26 2.36
N THR A 649 16.96 -25.70 2.52
CA THR A 649 16.52 -24.49 1.80
C THR A 649 17.38 -23.27 2.16
N VAL A 650 17.71 -23.06 3.44
CA VAL A 650 18.64 -22.00 3.86
C VAL A 650 20.05 -22.21 3.30
N LYS A 651 20.52 -23.45 3.22
CA LYS A 651 21.82 -23.76 2.59
C LYS A 651 21.84 -23.39 1.10
N ARG A 652 20.72 -23.58 0.39
CA ARG A 652 20.57 -23.10 -1.01
C ARG A 652 20.60 -21.57 -1.08
N LEU A 653 19.96 -20.87 -0.13
CA LEU A 653 20.05 -19.40 0.00
C LEU A 653 21.48 -18.92 0.28
N GLU A 654 22.24 -19.61 1.13
CA GLU A 654 23.64 -19.27 1.40
C GLU A 654 24.50 -19.39 0.15
N ASN A 655 24.33 -20.49 -0.60
CA ASN A 655 25.03 -20.67 -1.87
C ASN A 655 24.68 -19.53 -2.83
N LEU A 656 23.39 -19.23 -3.00
CA LEU A 656 22.93 -18.14 -3.87
C LEU A 656 23.48 -16.77 -3.45
N SER A 657 23.51 -16.48 -2.15
CA SER A 657 24.09 -15.26 -1.57
C SER A 657 25.61 -15.18 -1.79
N SER A 658 26.31 -16.31 -1.64
CA SER A 658 27.76 -16.38 -1.84
C SER A 658 28.18 -16.20 -3.30
N GLU A 659 27.37 -16.69 -4.24
CA GLU A 659 27.58 -16.53 -5.68
C GLU A 659 27.25 -15.11 -6.16
N ASN A 660 26.46 -14.35 -5.39
CA ASN A 660 25.97 -13.02 -5.77
C ASN A 660 26.21 -11.98 -4.65
N PRO A 661 27.46 -11.73 -4.23
CA PRO A 661 27.77 -10.90 -3.06
C PRO A 661 27.41 -9.42 -3.23
N GLY A 662 27.16 -8.96 -4.46
CA GLY A 662 26.74 -7.59 -4.76
C GLY A 662 25.23 -7.34 -4.65
N ILE A 663 24.40 -8.39 -4.57
CA ILE A 663 22.94 -8.25 -4.57
C ILE A 663 22.44 -8.21 -3.13
N GLU A 664 22.13 -7.02 -2.64
CA GLU A 664 21.68 -6.78 -1.26
C GLU A 664 20.44 -7.58 -0.89
N LYS A 665 19.44 -7.60 -1.78
CA LYS A 665 18.15 -8.26 -1.57
C LYS A 665 18.28 -9.77 -1.29
N ILE A 666 19.24 -10.46 -1.91
CA ILE A 666 19.49 -11.88 -1.66
C ILE A 666 20.01 -12.11 -0.22
N LYS A 667 20.80 -11.17 0.31
CA LYS A 667 21.29 -11.23 1.71
C LYS A 667 20.16 -10.99 2.70
N ILE A 668 19.22 -10.09 2.37
CA ILE A 668 18.00 -9.87 3.16
C ILE A 668 17.17 -11.16 3.17
N CYS A 669 16.94 -11.81 2.02
CA CYS A 669 16.23 -13.08 1.96
C CYS A 669 16.94 -14.21 2.72
N LEU A 670 18.28 -14.23 2.74
CA LEU A 670 19.03 -15.15 3.59
C LEU A 670 18.78 -14.89 5.09
N ALA A 671 18.75 -13.62 5.51
CA ALA A 671 18.42 -13.24 6.88
C ALA A 671 16.98 -13.64 7.26
N GLU A 672 16.02 -13.44 6.36
CA GLU A 672 14.62 -13.86 6.53
C GLU A 672 14.49 -15.39 6.62
N GLY A 673 15.17 -16.13 5.74
CA GLY A 673 15.21 -17.60 5.78
C GLY A 673 15.84 -18.14 7.06
N LEU A 674 16.93 -17.52 7.55
CA LEU A 674 17.52 -17.82 8.84
C LEU A 674 16.55 -17.53 10.00
N ALA A 675 15.83 -16.41 9.96
CA ALA A 675 14.80 -16.10 10.96
C ALA A 675 13.65 -17.11 10.95
N GLY A 676 13.26 -17.60 9.78
CA GLY A 676 12.24 -18.63 9.61
C GLY A 676 12.57 -19.96 10.29
N LEU A 677 13.86 -20.34 10.30
CA LEU A 677 14.32 -21.55 10.98
C LEU A 677 13.92 -21.57 12.47
N ILE A 678 14.05 -20.44 13.17
CA ILE A 678 13.80 -20.37 14.62
C ILE A 678 12.31 -20.42 14.95
N ARG A 679 11.46 -19.81 14.11
CA ARG A 679 10.00 -19.80 14.33
C ARG A 679 9.41 -21.21 14.36
N ASN A 680 10.10 -22.19 13.76
CA ASN A 680 9.66 -23.59 13.64
C ASN A 680 10.52 -24.60 14.43
N GLN A 681 11.47 -24.17 15.28
CA GLN A 681 12.52 -25.03 15.85
C GLN A 681 12.46 -25.32 17.36
N ASP A 682 13.17 -26.39 17.74
CA ASP A 682 13.64 -26.76 19.08
C ASP A 682 14.76 -25.79 19.57
N PRO A 683 14.76 -25.29 20.82
CA PRO A 683 15.63 -24.19 21.30
C PRO A 683 17.15 -24.35 21.11
N VAL A 684 17.65 -25.56 20.82
CA VAL A 684 19.09 -25.85 20.68
C VAL A 684 19.65 -25.41 19.30
N ALA A 685 18.85 -25.41 18.23
CA ALA A 685 19.30 -25.01 16.89
C ALA A 685 19.35 -23.47 16.70
N ALA A 686 18.70 -22.71 17.58
CA ALA A 686 18.61 -21.25 17.49
C ALA A 686 19.94 -20.51 17.76
N ALA A 687 20.85 -21.08 18.56
CA ALA A 687 22.15 -20.45 18.84
C ALA A 687 23.05 -20.38 17.59
N GLU A 688 23.08 -21.45 16.78
CA GLU A 688 23.81 -21.51 15.52
C GLU A 688 23.24 -20.51 14.50
N VAL A 689 21.92 -20.38 14.44
CA VAL A 689 21.24 -19.42 13.56
C VAL A 689 21.55 -17.98 13.96
N VAL A 690 21.56 -17.66 15.26
CA VAL A 690 21.99 -16.34 15.76
C VAL A 690 23.42 -16.04 15.34
N GLU A 691 24.36 -16.98 15.52
CA GLU A 691 25.76 -16.78 15.12
C GLU A 691 25.89 -16.53 13.61
N ARG A 692 25.15 -17.28 12.79
CA ARG A 692 25.12 -17.08 11.33
C ARG A 692 24.58 -15.70 10.95
N LEU A 693 23.53 -15.24 11.63
CA LEU A 693 22.93 -13.93 11.36
C LEU A 693 23.79 -12.76 11.90
N GLU A 694 24.47 -12.92 13.04
CA GLU A 694 25.47 -11.96 13.55
C GLU A 694 26.66 -11.84 12.57
N ASN A 695 27.12 -12.98 12.04
CA ASN A 695 28.15 -13.00 10.99
C ASN A 695 27.67 -12.34 9.68
N LEU A 696 26.40 -12.51 9.30
CA LEU A 696 25.83 -11.86 8.13
C LEU A 696 25.68 -10.35 8.32
N SER A 697 25.20 -9.93 9.50
CA SER A 697 25.03 -8.52 9.89
C SER A 697 26.37 -7.79 9.96
N SER A 698 27.39 -8.38 10.60
CA SER A 698 28.73 -7.77 10.71
C SER A 698 29.44 -7.61 9.37
N LYS A 699 29.21 -8.51 8.41
CA LYS A 699 29.72 -8.39 7.04
C LYS A 699 28.97 -7.36 6.20
N ASN A 700 27.78 -6.95 6.61
CA ASN A 700 26.92 -6.03 5.87
C ASN A 700 26.33 -4.93 6.78
N PRO A 701 27.17 -4.07 7.38
CA PRO A 701 26.73 -3.12 8.41
C PRO A 701 25.77 -2.03 7.90
N GLY A 702 25.66 -1.85 6.58
CA GLY A 702 24.75 -0.87 5.95
C GLY A 702 23.35 -1.40 5.62
N ILE A 703 23.07 -2.70 5.83
CA ILE A 703 21.76 -3.29 5.52
C ILE A 703 20.94 -3.35 6.81
N GLU A 704 19.98 -2.44 6.98
CA GLU A 704 19.19 -2.34 8.20
C GLU A 704 18.24 -3.53 8.38
N GLU A 705 17.71 -4.10 7.30
CA GLU A 705 16.78 -5.22 7.34
C GLU A 705 17.40 -6.47 7.97
N ILE A 706 18.70 -6.72 7.74
CA ILE A 706 19.42 -7.84 8.36
C ILE A 706 19.53 -7.63 9.88
N LYS A 707 19.76 -6.38 10.32
CA LYS A 707 19.81 -6.04 11.75
C LYS A 707 18.43 -6.13 12.40
N ALA A 708 17.36 -5.77 11.67
CA ALA A 708 16.00 -5.96 12.13
C ALA A 708 15.67 -7.45 12.32
N CYS A 709 16.02 -8.32 11.37
CA CYS A 709 15.89 -9.77 11.54
C CYS A 709 16.70 -10.29 12.74
N LEU A 710 17.91 -9.78 12.96
CA LEU A 710 18.74 -10.14 14.10
C LEU A 710 18.08 -9.75 15.42
N ALA A 711 17.52 -8.54 15.50
CA ALA A 711 16.81 -8.07 16.67
C ALA A 711 15.61 -8.99 16.99
N GLU A 712 14.78 -9.32 15.99
CA GLU A 712 13.60 -10.18 16.17
C GLU A 712 13.98 -11.56 16.75
N ILE A 713 15.03 -12.18 16.21
CA ILE A 713 15.50 -13.49 16.67
C ILE A 713 16.00 -13.44 18.12
N LEU A 714 16.75 -12.40 18.48
CA LEU A 714 17.30 -12.24 19.83
C LEU A 714 16.19 -12.26 20.89
N VAL A 715 15.03 -11.66 20.58
CA VAL A 715 13.84 -11.64 21.45
C VAL A 715 13.14 -13.00 21.53
N LEU A 716 12.97 -13.69 20.40
CA LEU A 716 12.26 -14.98 20.33
C LEU A 716 12.94 -16.09 21.15
N GLN A 717 14.27 -16.12 21.20
CA GLN A 717 15.02 -17.20 21.85
C GLN A 717 15.34 -16.95 23.33
N ARG A 718 15.66 -15.71 23.71
CA ARG A 718 16.43 -15.43 24.94
C ARG A 718 15.62 -14.83 26.09
N LEU A 719 14.42 -14.34 25.83
CA LEU A 719 13.59 -13.67 26.85
C LEU A 719 12.64 -14.62 27.59
N GLN A 720 12.71 -15.93 27.32
CA GLN A 720 12.11 -16.98 28.15
C GLN A 720 13.14 -17.65 29.10
N GLN A 721 14.38 -17.16 29.12
CA GLN A 721 15.47 -17.68 29.96
C GLN A 721 15.66 -16.83 31.23
N ASP A 722 16.60 -17.22 32.08
CA ASP A 722 16.92 -16.51 33.34
C ASP A 722 17.29 -15.03 33.13
N LEU A 723 17.14 -14.22 34.18
CA LEU A 723 17.31 -12.76 34.17
C LEU A 723 18.62 -12.30 33.52
N GLY A 724 19.72 -13.03 33.73
CA GLY A 724 21.03 -12.70 33.17
C GLY A 724 21.06 -12.70 31.64
N VAL A 725 20.45 -13.70 31.01
CA VAL A 725 20.40 -13.81 29.54
C VAL A 725 19.51 -12.73 28.94
N THR A 726 18.39 -12.45 29.61
CA THR A 726 17.46 -11.38 29.24
C THR A 726 18.16 -10.01 29.25
N ALA A 727 18.91 -9.71 30.32
CA ALA A 727 19.66 -8.45 30.43
C ALA A 727 20.76 -8.31 29.37
N GLU A 728 21.49 -9.38 29.06
CA GLU A 728 22.50 -9.37 27.99
C GLU A 728 21.85 -9.13 26.62
N THR A 729 20.69 -9.74 26.38
CA THR A 729 19.94 -9.60 25.12
C THR A 729 19.44 -8.18 24.93
N VAL A 730 18.86 -7.56 25.97
CA VAL A 730 18.44 -6.16 25.95
C VAL A 730 19.63 -5.24 25.64
N LYS A 731 20.80 -5.48 26.24
CA LYS A 731 22.00 -4.68 25.94
C LYS A 731 22.43 -4.79 24.47
N ARG A 732 22.29 -5.97 23.85
CA ARG A 732 22.55 -6.14 22.41
C ARG A 732 21.53 -5.36 21.56
N LEU A 733 20.25 -5.40 21.93
CA LEU A 733 19.18 -4.66 21.27
C LEU A 733 19.37 -3.13 21.41
N GLU A 734 19.82 -2.64 22.56
CA GLU A 734 20.15 -1.23 22.78
C GLU A 734 21.25 -0.77 21.81
N ASN A 735 22.31 -1.57 21.66
CA ASN A 735 23.36 -1.28 20.69
C ASN A 735 22.80 -1.25 19.26
N LEU A 736 22.02 -2.26 18.85
CA LEU A 736 21.38 -2.31 17.53
C LEU A 736 20.46 -1.10 17.30
N SER A 737 19.67 -0.71 18.29
CA SER A 737 18.78 0.46 18.18
C SER A 737 19.57 1.77 18.08
N SER A 738 20.70 1.88 18.78
CA SER A 738 21.56 3.07 18.72
C SER A 738 22.29 3.21 17.38
N GLU A 739 22.63 2.09 16.74
CA GLU A 739 23.26 2.06 15.42
C GLU A 739 22.26 2.33 14.29
N ASN A 740 20.94 2.19 14.53
CA ASN A 740 19.88 2.33 13.52
C ASN A 740 18.70 3.15 14.09
N PRO A 741 18.90 4.45 14.37
CA PRO A 741 17.94 5.27 15.12
C PRO A 741 16.63 5.54 14.36
N GLU A 742 16.59 5.39 13.03
CA GLU A 742 15.36 5.54 12.24
C GLU A 742 14.58 4.23 12.08
N ASN A 743 15.15 3.09 12.51
CA ASN A 743 14.54 1.78 12.31
C ASN A 743 13.51 1.45 13.39
N GLU A 744 12.24 1.71 13.09
CA GLU A 744 11.12 1.51 14.00
C GLU A 744 10.95 0.05 14.45
N ARG A 745 11.22 -0.93 13.57
CA ARG A 745 11.13 -2.36 13.90
C ARG A 745 12.09 -2.73 15.03
N ILE A 746 13.35 -2.28 14.98
CA ILE A 746 14.34 -2.57 16.03
C ILE A 746 13.90 -1.94 17.37
N LYS A 747 13.36 -0.71 17.35
CA LYS A 747 12.86 -0.03 18.55
C LYS A 747 11.69 -0.77 19.19
N MET A 748 10.74 -1.26 18.38
CA MET A 748 9.62 -2.07 18.87
C MET A 748 10.11 -3.33 19.58
N VAL A 749 11.10 -4.01 18.98
CA VAL A 749 11.71 -5.23 19.53
C VAL A 749 12.50 -4.94 20.81
N LEU A 750 13.21 -3.81 20.87
CA LEU A 750 13.86 -3.33 22.10
C LEU A 750 12.85 -3.07 23.22
N ALA A 751 11.73 -2.41 22.90
CA ALA A 751 10.66 -2.14 23.87
C ALA A 751 10.09 -3.44 24.47
N GLU A 752 9.85 -4.45 23.63
CA GLU A 752 9.44 -5.79 24.09
C GLU A 752 10.48 -6.43 25.02
N GLY A 753 11.77 -6.31 24.67
CA GLY A 753 12.88 -6.77 25.50
C GLY A 753 12.92 -6.11 26.88
N LEU A 754 12.81 -4.79 26.92
CA LEU A 754 12.76 -4.00 28.15
C LEU A 754 11.54 -4.36 29.01
N ALA A 755 10.35 -4.49 28.42
CA ALA A 755 9.15 -4.90 29.14
C ALA A 755 9.30 -6.29 29.78
N LYS A 756 9.86 -7.28 29.07
CA LYS A 756 10.12 -8.61 29.65
C LYS A 756 11.15 -8.55 30.78
N LEU A 757 12.18 -7.70 30.67
CA LEU A 757 13.20 -7.52 31.69
C LEU A 757 12.61 -7.03 33.02
N THR A 758 11.57 -6.18 33.00
CA THR A 758 10.89 -5.73 34.23
C THR A 758 10.22 -6.85 35.05
N ARG A 759 9.99 -8.04 34.48
CA ARG A 759 9.26 -9.13 35.16
C ARG A 759 10.06 -9.83 36.26
N HIS A 760 11.39 -9.75 36.19
CA HIS A 760 12.29 -10.54 37.04
C HIS A 760 13.36 -9.68 37.74
N GLN A 761 13.28 -8.36 37.61
CA GLN A 761 14.23 -7.42 38.20
C GLN A 761 13.83 -7.01 39.63
N ASP A 762 14.81 -6.53 40.40
CA ASP A 762 14.52 -5.80 41.64
C ASP A 762 13.92 -4.42 41.35
N LEU A 763 13.44 -3.74 42.39
CA LEU A 763 12.78 -2.43 42.27
C LEU A 763 13.67 -1.38 41.58
N ALA A 764 14.94 -1.28 41.97
CA ALA A 764 15.85 -0.25 41.46
C ALA A 764 16.15 -0.46 39.97
N ALA A 765 16.40 -1.71 39.58
CA ALA A 765 16.61 -2.08 38.18
C ALA A 765 15.34 -1.92 37.34
N THR A 766 14.16 -2.26 37.90
CA THR A 766 12.88 -2.06 37.22
C THR A 766 12.60 -0.58 36.95
N ALA A 767 12.84 0.30 37.93
CA ALA A 767 12.65 1.74 37.75
C ALA A 767 13.54 2.31 36.63
N GLU A 768 14.79 1.85 36.55
CA GLU A 768 15.71 2.25 35.48
C GLU A 768 15.25 1.72 34.11
N THR A 769 14.78 0.48 34.03
CA THR A 769 14.22 -0.10 32.79
C THR A 769 12.97 0.66 32.33
N VAL A 770 12.08 1.05 33.24
CA VAL A 770 10.89 1.87 32.93
C VAL A 770 11.29 3.24 32.39
N LYS A 771 12.30 3.88 32.97
CA LYS A 771 12.83 5.16 32.45
C LYS A 771 13.34 5.04 31.02
N ARG A 772 13.94 3.91 30.65
CA ARG A 772 14.37 3.63 29.26
C ARG A 772 13.17 3.47 28.33
N LEU A 773 12.13 2.76 28.77
CA LEU A 773 10.86 2.65 28.04
C LEU A 773 10.18 4.01 27.85
N GLU A 774 10.21 4.88 28.87
CA GLU A 774 9.67 6.25 28.79
C GLU A 774 10.41 7.05 27.71
N ASN A 775 11.74 7.05 27.71
CA ASN A 775 12.53 7.72 26.68
C ASN A 775 12.20 7.18 25.29
N LEU A 776 12.14 5.86 25.14
CA LEU A 776 11.82 5.22 23.86
C LEU A 776 10.39 5.54 23.38
N SER A 777 9.41 5.61 24.29
CA SER A 777 8.04 6.00 23.95
C SER A 777 7.94 7.47 23.55
N ASN A 778 8.69 8.36 24.23
CA ASN A 778 8.72 9.78 23.92
C ASN A 778 9.36 10.07 22.55
N GLU A 779 10.38 9.29 22.18
CA GLU A 779 11.00 9.35 20.85
C GLU A 779 10.10 8.82 19.73
N ASN A 780 9.08 8.01 20.06
CA ASN A 780 8.21 7.34 19.07
C ASN A 780 6.72 7.45 19.47
N PRO A 781 6.16 8.68 19.54
CA PRO A 781 4.84 8.94 20.13
C PRO A 781 3.65 8.33 19.36
N GLU A 782 3.83 7.97 18.08
CA GLU A 782 2.79 7.33 17.27
C GLU A 782 2.84 5.79 17.33
N ASN A 783 3.86 5.20 17.97
CA ASN A 783 4.03 3.74 18.00
C ASN A 783 3.31 3.10 19.19
N GLU A 784 2.15 2.51 18.93
CA GLU A 784 1.32 1.87 19.95
C GLU A 784 1.99 0.67 20.63
N ARG A 785 2.84 -0.11 19.95
CA ARG A 785 3.52 -1.25 20.58
C ARG A 785 4.57 -0.81 21.61
N ILE A 786 5.27 0.28 21.34
CA ILE A 786 6.24 0.85 22.28
C ILE A 786 5.51 1.41 23.51
N LYS A 787 4.38 2.11 23.31
CA LYS A 787 3.51 2.56 24.41
C LYS A 787 3.01 1.40 25.26
N MET A 788 2.55 0.31 24.65
CA MET A 788 2.13 -0.89 25.36
C MET A 788 3.23 -1.44 26.27
N ALA A 789 4.47 -1.52 25.78
CA ALA A 789 5.61 -1.96 26.58
C ALA A 789 5.89 -1.04 27.78
N LEU A 790 5.76 0.29 27.61
CA LEU A 790 5.84 1.26 28.70
C LEU A 790 4.73 1.03 29.74
N PHE A 791 3.49 0.84 29.30
CA PHE A 791 2.36 0.62 30.19
C PHE A 791 2.55 -0.65 31.03
N GLU A 792 3.01 -1.74 30.40
CA GLU A 792 3.38 -2.97 31.12
C GLU A 792 4.49 -2.71 32.16
N GLY A 793 5.54 -1.97 31.79
CA GLY A 793 6.64 -1.63 32.71
C GLY A 793 6.18 -0.82 33.93
N LEU A 794 5.34 0.20 33.72
CA LEU A 794 4.76 1.02 34.79
C LEU A 794 3.88 0.19 35.73
N ALA A 795 3.01 -0.65 35.20
CA ALA A 795 2.16 -1.54 35.99
C ALA A 795 2.98 -2.56 36.82
N ARG A 796 4.17 -2.95 36.34
CA ARG A 796 5.09 -3.82 37.09
C ARG A 796 5.79 -3.09 38.21
N LEU A 797 6.17 -1.83 37.98
CA LEU A 797 6.86 -1.01 38.96
C LEU A 797 6.02 -0.80 40.24
N THR A 798 4.70 -0.63 40.12
CA THR A 798 3.79 -0.47 41.28
C THR A 798 3.81 -1.66 42.24
N ARG A 799 4.12 -2.87 41.77
CA ARG A 799 4.08 -4.09 42.60
C ARG A 799 5.21 -4.16 43.63
N HIS A 800 6.28 -3.41 43.42
CA HIS A 800 7.49 -3.48 44.25
C HIS A 800 7.83 -2.15 44.94
N GLN A 801 7.13 -1.06 44.61
CA GLN A 801 7.30 0.26 45.21
C GLN A 801 6.66 0.37 46.59
N ASP A 802 7.14 1.31 47.40
CA ASP A 802 6.41 1.76 48.59
C ASP A 802 5.09 2.47 48.17
N PRO A 803 4.12 2.63 49.07
CA PRO A 803 2.80 3.18 48.73
C PRO A 803 2.82 4.57 48.09
N VAL A 804 3.77 5.42 48.50
CA VAL A 804 3.86 6.78 47.99
C VAL A 804 4.34 6.75 46.54
N ALA A 805 5.42 6.01 46.27
CA ALA A 805 5.96 5.85 44.93
C ALA A 805 5.00 5.08 43.99
N ALA A 806 4.29 4.06 44.50
CA ALA A 806 3.30 3.32 43.73
C ALA A 806 2.10 4.21 43.35
N MET A 807 1.66 5.11 44.24
CA MET A 807 0.60 6.08 43.96
C MET A 807 1.03 7.05 42.85
N GLU A 808 2.26 7.59 42.90
CA GLU A 808 2.79 8.43 41.82
C GLU A 808 2.80 7.70 40.47
N THR A 809 3.15 6.41 40.44
CA THR A 809 3.13 5.60 39.21
C THR A 809 1.70 5.36 38.71
N VAL A 810 0.73 5.17 39.60
CA VAL A 810 -0.70 5.05 39.24
C VAL A 810 -1.23 6.36 38.66
N GLU A 811 -0.93 7.51 39.28
CA GLU A 811 -1.33 8.83 38.76
C GLU A 811 -0.77 9.05 37.34
N ARG A 812 0.45 8.57 37.05
CA ARG A 812 0.99 8.60 35.68
C ARG A 812 0.18 7.72 34.71
N LEU A 813 -0.18 6.50 35.12
CA LEU A 813 -1.03 5.61 34.30
C LEU A 813 -2.41 6.23 34.05
N GLU A 814 -2.98 6.95 35.01
CA GLU A 814 -4.24 7.69 34.85
C GLU A 814 -4.12 8.84 33.84
N ASN A 815 -3.04 9.62 33.93
CA ASN A 815 -2.78 10.67 32.96
C ASN A 815 -2.64 10.10 31.54
N LEU A 816 -1.87 9.01 31.38
CA LEU A 816 -1.72 8.33 30.09
C LEU A 816 -3.04 7.73 29.56
N ASN A 817 -3.91 7.22 30.46
CA ASN A 817 -5.24 6.75 30.11
C ASN A 817 -6.14 7.89 29.65
N SER A 818 -6.05 9.06 30.28
CA SER A 818 -6.82 10.25 29.88
C SER A 818 -6.39 10.80 28.52
N GLU A 819 -5.11 10.66 28.17
CA GLU A 819 -4.57 11.01 26.86
C GLU A 819 -4.96 9.99 25.78
N ASN A 820 -5.26 8.73 26.16
CA ASN A 820 -5.55 7.62 25.24
C ASN A 820 -6.80 6.81 25.66
N PRO A 821 -8.00 7.44 25.73
CA PRO A 821 -9.18 6.86 26.38
C PRO A 821 -9.76 5.63 25.65
N GLU A 822 -9.47 5.44 24.36
CA GLU A 822 -9.92 4.31 23.56
C GLU A 822 -8.93 3.12 23.61
N ASN A 823 -7.75 3.27 24.20
CA ASN A 823 -6.73 2.23 24.20
C ASN A 823 -6.97 1.23 25.36
N GLU A 824 -7.36 0.00 25.03
CA GLU A 824 -7.62 -1.05 26.02
C GLU A 824 -6.37 -1.45 26.82
N SER A 825 -5.17 -1.37 26.22
CA SER A 825 -3.94 -1.80 26.88
C SER A 825 -3.53 -0.88 28.03
N ILE A 826 -3.74 0.44 27.92
CA ILE A 826 -3.50 1.35 29.05
C ILE A 826 -4.53 1.13 30.17
N LYS A 827 -5.79 0.83 29.85
CA LYS A 827 -6.83 0.51 30.85
C LYS A 827 -6.46 -0.75 31.64
N ARG A 828 -5.95 -1.79 30.95
CA ARG A 828 -5.46 -3.01 31.61
C ARG A 828 -4.24 -2.74 32.48
N ALA A 829 -3.27 -1.97 31.99
CA ALA A 829 -2.10 -1.59 32.78
C ALA A 829 -2.46 -0.73 34.00
N LEU A 830 -3.42 0.18 33.88
CA LEU A 830 -3.96 0.96 34.99
C LEU A 830 -4.63 0.06 36.04
N ALA A 831 -5.44 -0.91 35.59
CA ALA A 831 -6.04 -1.89 36.48
C ALA A 831 -4.99 -2.72 37.24
N GLU A 832 -3.95 -3.19 36.54
CA GLU A 832 -2.81 -3.88 37.16
C GLU A 832 -2.01 -2.96 38.10
N GLY A 833 -1.87 -1.69 37.76
CA GLY A 833 -1.20 -0.66 38.55
C GLY A 833 -1.90 -0.43 39.88
N LEU A 834 -3.22 -0.20 39.84
CA LEU A 834 -4.09 -0.10 41.03
C LEU A 834 -4.01 -1.37 41.89
N ALA A 835 -4.04 -2.55 41.25
CA ALA A 835 -3.88 -3.83 41.94
C ALA A 835 -2.50 -4.04 42.57
N GLY A 836 -1.46 -3.40 42.04
CA GLY A 836 -0.13 -3.36 42.65
C GLY A 836 -0.10 -2.47 43.88
N LEU A 837 -0.73 -1.30 43.81
CA LEU A 837 -0.80 -0.31 44.88
C LEU A 837 -1.52 -0.84 46.14
N THR A 838 -2.60 -1.62 45.98
CA THR A 838 -3.34 -2.20 47.11
C THR A 838 -2.49 -3.10 48.02
N ARG A 839 -1.39 -3.68 47.52
CA ARG A 839 -0.53 -4.60 48.30
C ARG A 839 0.29 -3.94 49.39
N HIS A 840 0.51 -2.63 49.28
CA HIS A 840 1.44 -1.91 50.16
C HIS A 840 0.73 -0.89 51.06
N GLN A 841 -0.56 -0.64 50.82
CA GLN A 841 -1.36 0.35 51.51
C GLN A 841 -1.96 -0.15 52.83
N ASP A 842 -2.31 0.78 53.73
CA ASP A 842 -3.19 0.48 54.84
C ASP A 842 -4.62 0.16 54.34
N LEU A 843 -5.44 -0.40 55.23
CA LEU A 843 -6.78 -0.86 54.89
C LEU A 843 -7.67 0.23 54.25
N ALA A 844 -7.65 1.44 54.81
CA ALA A 844 -8.51 2.52 54.35
C ALA A 844 -8.10 2.95 52.94
N ALA A 845 -6.80 3.13 52.70
CA ALA A 845 -6.27 3.48 51.40
C ALA A 845 -6.45 2.35 50.36
N ALA A 846 -6.32 1.08 50.76
CA ALA A 846 -6.53 -0.06 49.86
C ALA A 846 -7.99 -0.17 49.39
N MET A 847 -8.96 0.12 50.26
CA MET A 847 -10.39 0.14 49.90
C MET A 847 -10.73 1.29 48.93
N GLU A 848 -10.14 2.48 49.10
CA GLU A 848 -10.27 3.58 48.15
C GLU A 848 -9.68 3.21 46.76
N THR A 849 -8.53 2.54 46.74
CA THR A 849 -7.92 2.04 45.49
C THR A 849 -8.80 0.98 44.81
N VAL A 850 -9.47 0.12 45.57
CA VAL A 850 -10.45 -0.84 45.04
C VAL A 850 -11.69 -0.15 44.49
N GLU A 851 -12.15 0.94 45.09
CA GLU A 851 -13.25 1.75 44.55
C GLU A 851 -12.87 2.35 43.19
N ARG A 852 -11.65 2.90 43.05
CA ARG A 852 -11.12 3.38 41.76
C ARG A 852 -11.08 2.28 40.71
N LEU A 853 -10.62 1.08 41.08
CA LEU A 853 -10.60 -0.08 40.17
C LEU A 853 -12.03 -0.56 39.82
N GLY A 854 -12.97 -0.47 40.75
CA GLY A 854 -14.39 -0.73 40.53
C GLY A 854 -15.01 0.22 39.51
N ASN A 855 -14.72 1.51 39.64
CA ASN A 855 -15.16 2.53 38.67
C ASN A 855 -14.60 2.24 37.28
N LEU A 856 -13.29 1.96 37.18
CA LEU A 856 -12.65 1.58 35.92
C LEU A 856 -13.28 0.32 35.30
N SER A 857 -13.63 -0.68 36.12
CA SER A 857 -14.33 -1.89 35.67
C SER A 857 -15.75 -1.59 35.16
N SER A 858 -16.47 -0.66 35.81
CA SER A 858 -17.84 -0.29 35.42
C SER A 858 -17.89 0.54 34.14
N GLU A 859 -16.89 1.39 33.91
CA GLU A 859 -16.75 2.20 32.71
C GLU A 859 -16.33 1.37 31.49
N ASN A 860 -15.79 0.17 31.69
CA ASN A 860 -15.25 -0.69 30.63
C ASN A 860 -15.80 -2.14 30.74
N PRO A 861 -17.13 -2.33 30.61
CA PRO A 861 -17.79 -3.62 30.88
C PRO A 861 -17.38 -4.75 29.92
N GLU A 862 -16.87 -4.43 28.75
CA GLU A 862 -16.35 -5.36 27.74
C GLU A 862 -14.95 -5.93 28.06
N VAL A 863 -14.15 -5.24 28.89
CA VAL A 863 -12.76 -5.65 29.18
C VAL A 863 -12.72 -6.62 30.37
N GLN A 864 -12.87 -7.92 30.08
CA GLN A 864 -12.93 -8.99 31.08
C GLN A 864 -11.74 -9.00 32.07
N GLU A 865 -10.54 -8.66 31.60
CA GLU A 865 -9.31 -8.70 32.40
C GLU A 865 -9.30 -7.69 33.56
N ILE A 866 -10.00 -6.55 33.41
CA ILE A 866 -10.16 -5.55 34.48
C ILE A 866 -11.02 -6.14 35.60
N LYS A 867 -12.13 -6.81 35.25
CA LYS A 867 -13.03 -7.46 36.22
C LYS A 867 -12.29 -8.54 37.01
N LEU A 868 -11.52 -9.39 36.32
CA LEU A 868 -10.71 -10.43 36.98
C LEU A 868 -9.64 -9.82 37.91
N THR A 869 -9.05 -8.69 37.52
CA THR A 869 -8.08 -7.97 38.35
C THR A 869 -8.73 -7.40 39.62
N LEU A 870 -9.94 -6.83 39.50
CA LEU A 870 -10.74 -6.37 40.63
C LEU A 870 -11.08 -7.51 41.59
N ALA A 871 -11.57 -8.64 41.06
CA ALA A 871 -11.88 -9.82 41.86
C ALA A 871 -10.65 -10.32 42.64
N ASN A 872 -9.50 -10.43 41.97
CA ASN A 872 -8.26 -10.84 42.61
C ASN A 872 -7.79 -9.88 43.72
N CYS A 873 -8.05 -8.56 43.59
CA CYS A 873 -7.77 -7.60 44.65
C CYS A 873 -8.68 -7.79 45.86
N LEU A 874 -9.99 -7.98 45.62
CA LEU A 874 -10.95 -8.23 46.68
C LEU A 874 -10.65 -9.52 47.44
N VAL A 875 -10.21 -10.58 46.75
CA VAL A 875 -9.79 -11.84 47.41
C VAL A 875 -8.62 -11.61 48.36
N LYS A 876 -7.61 -10.83 47.94
CA LYS A 876 -6.48 -10.50 48.83
C LYS A 876 -6.92 -9.69 50.04
N LEU A 877 -7.82 -8.71 49.85
CA LEU A 877 -8.37 -7.96 50.98
C LEU A 877 -9.17 -8.84 51.94
N ALA A 878 -9.91 -9.84 51.43
CA ALA A 878 -10.61 -10.80 52.28
C ALA A 878 -9.67 -11.68 53.12
N LEU A 879 -8.45 -11.94 52.63
CA LEU A 879 -7.45 -12.75 53.33
C LEU A 879 -6.61 -11.94 54.33
N ASP A 880 -6.22 -10.71 53.97
CA ASP A 880 -5.18 -9.96 54.67
C ASP A 880 -5.72 -8.92 55.67
N GLN A 881 -7.03 -8.64 55.69
CA GLN A 881 -7.61 -7.51 56.45
C GLN A 881 -8.46 -7.92 57.65
N GLU A 882 -8.73 -6.95 58.53
CA GLU A 882 -9.63 -7.15 59.68
C GLU A 882 -11.04 -7.57 59.25
N LEU A 883 -11.70 -8.35 60.11
CA LEU A 883 -12.96 -9.04 59.80
C LEU A 883 -14.04 -8.17 59.13
N PRO A 884 -14.33 -6.92 59.58
CA PRO A 884 -15.35 -6.10 58.92
C PRO A 884 -15.04 -5.77 57.45
N ALA A 885 -13.76 -5.50 57.13
CA ALA A 885 -13.32 -5.21 55.78
C ALA A 885 -13.25 -6.47 54.91
N ALA A 886 -12.90 -7.61 55.50
CA ALA A 886 -12.92 -8.89 54.79
C ALA A 886 -14.35 -9.26 54.36
N VAL A 887 -15.35 -9.00 55.22
CA VAL A 887 -16.76 -9.23 54.90
C VAL A 887 -17.21 -8.33 53.75
N GLU A 888 -16.90 -7.03 53.79
CA GLU A 888 -17.21 -6.09 52.71
C GLU A 888 -16.58 -6.51 51.37
N ALA A 889 -15.32 -6.97 51.39
CA ALA A 889 -14.63 -7.44 50.19
C ALA A 889 -15.32 -8.66 49.55
N VAL A 890 -15.82 -9.60 50.36
CA VAL A 890 -16.55 -10.77 49.87
C VAL A 890 -17.94 -10.41 49.35
N GLU A 891 -18.67 -9.48 49.99
CA GLU A 891 -19.94 -8.99 49.47
C GLU A 891 -19.78 -8.35 48.08
N ARG A 892 -18.70 -7.57 47.88
CA ARG A 892 -18.37 -7.02 46.55
C ARG A 892 -18.01 -8.11 45.53
N LEU A 893 -17.29 -9.15 45.95
CA LEU A 893 -17.00 -10.33 45.10
C LEU A 893 -18.25 -11.08 44.68
N GLU A 894 -19.22 -11.24 45.58
CA GLU A 894 -20.49 -11.89 45.27
C GLU A 894 -21.28 -11.12 44.22
N ASN A 895 -21.40 -9.81 44.39
CA ASN A 895 -22.04 -8.95 43.40
C ASN A 895 -21.34 -9.05 42.04
N LEU A 896 -20.01 -8.97 42.01
CA LEU A 896 -19.23 -9.08 40.78
C LEU A 896 -19.36 -10.47 40.12
N SER A 897 -19.41 -11.55 40.90
CA SER A 897 -19.64 -12.91 40.41
C SER A 897 -21.05 -13.09 39.83
N ASN A 898 -22.06 -12.55 40.51
CA ASN A 898 -23.47 -12.62 40.09
C ASN A 898 -23.73 -11.81 38.81
N GLU A 899 -23.06 -10.68 38.63
CA GLU A 899 -23.11 -9.88 37.40
C GLU A 899 -22.40 -10.57 36.22
N ASN A 900 -21.53 -11.55 36.47
CA ASN A 900 -20.71 -12.22 35.46
C ASN A 900 -20.80 -13.76 35.54
N PRO A 901 -22.01 -14.36 35.44
CA PRO A 901 -22.24 -15.78 35.74
C PRO A 901 -21.57 -16.76 34.76
N GLY A 902 -21.17 -16.27 33.58
CA GLY A 902 -20.48 -17.04 32.54
C GLY A 902 -18.96 -17.15 32.70
N ILE A 903 -18.36 -16.46 33.69
CA ILE A 903 -16.92 -16.47 33.92
C ILE A 903 -16.58 -17.45 35.05
N GLU A 904 -15.99 -18.60 34.72
CA GLU A 904 -15.64 -19.63 35.70
C GLU A 904 -14.66 -19.11 36.77
N ASP A 905 -13.65 -18.33 36.37
CA ASP A 905 -12.66 -17.75 37.28
C ASP A 905 -13.28 -16.84 38.36
N MET A 906 -14.40 -16.17 38.08
CA MET A 906 -15.09 -15.34 39.08
C MET A 906 -15.64 -16.17 40.24
N LYS A 907 -16.15 -17.37 39.94
CA LYS A 907 -16.67 -18.30 40.95
C LYS A 907 -15.53 -18.85 41.80
N ILE A 908 -14.37 -19.09 41.18
CA ILE A 908 -13.15 -19.48 41.89
C ILE A 908 -12.67 -18.34 42.80
N PHE A 909 -12.66 -17.08 42.34
CA PHE A 909 -12.29 -15.94 43.19
C PHE A 909 -13.27 -15.75 44.35
N LEU A 910 -14.58 -15.83 44.12
CA LEU A 910 -15.57 -15.77 45.20
C LEU A 910 -15.34 -16.90 46.23
N THR A 911 -15.06 -18.11 45.76
CA THR A 911 -14.74 -19.25 46.63
C THR A 911 -13.52 -18.94 47.50
N LEU A 912 -12.44 -18.41 46.91
CA LEU A 912 -11.23 -18.03 47.66
C LEU A 912 -11.50 -16.93 48.70
N GLY A 913 -12.34 -15.95 48.37
CA GLY A 913 -12.76 -14.91 49.32
C GLY A 913 -13.54 -15.47 50.51
N LEU A 914 -14.50 -16.38 50.24
CA LEU A 914 -15.27 -17.07 51.28
C LEU A 914 -14.36 -17.96 52.16
N VAL A 915 -13.39 -18.67 51.58
CA VAL A 915 -12.38 -19.43 52.33
C VAL A 915 -11.57 -18.50 53.23
N GLY A 916 -11.21 -17.30 52.77
CA GLY A 916 -10.53 -16.30 53.61
C GLY A 916 -11.36 -15.89 54.84
N LEU A 917 -12.68 -15.74 54.67
CA LEU A 917 -13.59 -15.45 55.78
C LEU A 917 -13.70 -16.60 56.78
N THR A 918 -13.77 -17.86 56.33
CA THR A 918 -13.86 -19.02 57.25
C THR A 918 -12.65 -19.12 58.18
N ILE A 919 -11.46 -18.66 57.72
CA ILE A 919 -10.22 -18.64 58.52
C ILE A 919 -10.26 -17.54 59.59
N ASN A 920 -10.86 -16.39 59.30
CA ASN A 920 -10.78 -15.18 60.13
C ASN A 920 -12.00 -14.95 61.04
N GLN A 921 -13.04 -15.78 60.92
CA GLN A 921 -14.28 -15.71 61.68
C GLN A 921 -14.27 -16.57 62.95
N ASP A 922 -15.17 -16.27 63.89
CA ASP A 922 -15.49 -17.23 64.95
C ASP A 922 -16.17 -18.49 64.37
N PRO A 923 -16.12 -19.64 65.05
CA PRO A 923 -16.60 -20.90 64.48
C PRO A 923 -18.08 -20.91 64.06
N ALA A 924 -18.94 -20.09 64.66
CA ALA A 924 -20.35 -20.03 64.28
C ALA A 924 -20.53 -19.23 62.98
N ALA A 925 -19.91 -18.06 62.87
CA ALA A 925 -19.91 -17.28 61.64
C ALA A 925 -19.18 -17.98 60.48
N ALA A 926 -18.09 -18.68 60.77
CA ALA A 926 -17.37 -19.48 59.78
C ALA A 926 -18.23 -20.60 59.21
N MET A 927 -19.12 -21.20 60.02
CA MET A 927 -20.05 -22.24 59.56
C MET A 927 -21.12 -21.67 58.61
N GLU A 928 -21.63 -20.47 58.88
CA GLU A 928 -22.53 -19.76 57.95
C GLU A 928 -21.85 -19.48 56.60
N THR A 929 -20.56 -19.12 56.62
CA THR A 929 -19.76 -18.95 55.40
C THR A 929 -19.51 -20.28 54.67
N VAL A 930 -19.37 -21.40 55.39
CA VAL A 930 -19.31 -22.75 54.79
C VAL A 930 -20.61 -23.09 54.09
N GLU A 931 -21.77 -22.77 54.66
CA GLU A 931 -23.07 -23.01 53.99
C GLU A 931 -23.18 -22.23 52.68
N ARG A 932 -22.61 -21.01 52.60
CA ARG A 932 -22.48 -20.27 51.33
C ARG A 932 -21.58 -21.00 50.32
N LEU A 933 -20.46 -21.56 50.76
CA LEU A 933 -19.57 -22.39 49.91
C LEU A 933 -20.25 -23.68 49.43
N GLU A 934 -21.06 -24.32 50.27
CA GLU A 934 -21.86 -25.51 49.91
C GLU A 934 -22.86 -25.18 48.80
N ASN A 935 -23.59 -24.07 48.94
CA ASN A 935 -24.51 -23.59 47.91
C ASN A 935 -23.75 -23.32 46.59
N LEU A 936 -22.63 -22.58 46.64
CA LEU A 936 -21.82 -22.28 45.46
C LEU A 936 -21.27 -23.54 44.77
N SER A 937 -20.86 -24.56 45.55
CA SER A 937 -20.43 -25.86 45.06
C SER A 937 -21.57 -26.63 44.39
N SER A 938 -22.77 -26.60 44.98
CA SER A 938 -23.96 -27.28 44.45
C SER A 938 -24.45 -26.68 43.13
N GLU A 939 -24.38 -25.35 43.00
CA GLU A 939 -24.75 -24.63 41.77
C GLU A 939 -23.72 -24.84 40.64
N ASN A 940 -22.49 -25.26 40.99
CA ASN A 940 -21.37 -25.38 40.06
C ASN A 940 -20.68 -26.76 40.14
N PRO A 941 -21.41 -27.87 39.88
CA PRO A 941 -20.92 -29.23 40.14
C PRO A 941 -19.74 -29.65 39.26
N GLY A 942 -19.48 -28.92 38.16
CA GLY A 942 -18.36 -29.17 37.24
C GLY A 942 -17.03 -28.55 37.65
N ILE A 943 -16.99 -27.63 38.63
CA ILE A 943 -15.77 -26.91 39.02
C ILE A 943 -15.11 -27.63 40.20
N GLU A 944 -14.15 -28.51 39.92
CA GLU A 944 -13.47 -29.33 40.93
C GLU A 944 -12.81 -28.49 42.03
N LYS A 945 -12.20 -27.34 41.67
CA LYS A 945 -11.54 -26.43 42.62
C LYS A 945 -12.46 -25.96 43.75
N ILE A 946 -13.74 -25.69 43.48
CA ILE A 946 -14.67 -25.21 44.51
C ILE A 946 -14.87 -26.28 45.59
N LYS A 947 -14.99 -27.54 45.17
CA LYS A 947 -15.15 -28.69 46.07
C LYS A 947 -13.91 -28.91 46.95
N ILE A 948 -12.73 -28.74 46.37
CA ILE A 948 -11.46 -28.81 47.11
C ILE A 948 -11.41 -27.72 48.19
N TYR A 949 -11.72 -26.47 47.83
CA TYR A 949 -11.70 -25.34 48.78
C TYR A 949 -12.79 -25.42 49.86
N LEU A 950 -13.97 -25.94 49.53
CA LEU A 950 -15.01 -26.27 50.51
C LEU A 950 -14.51 -27.32 51.50
N ALA A 951 -13.86 -28.39 51.01
CA ALA A 951 -13.27 -29.42 51.87
C ALA A 951 -12.16 -28.85 52.78
N GLU A 952 -11.32 -27.95 52.26
CA GLU A 952 -10.28 -27.26 53.05
C GLU A 952 -10.90 -26.38 54.15
N SER A 953 -11.99 -25.68 53.86
CA SER A 953 -12.71 -24.85 54.84
C SER A 953 -13.36 -25.70 55.95
N LEU A 954 -14.05 -26.79 55.57
CA LEU A 954 -14.64 -27.74 56.51
C LEU A 954 -13.56 -28.36 57.41
N ALA A 955 -12.46 -28.85 56.83
CA ALA A 955 -11.35 -29.41 57.59
C ALA A 955 -10.73 -28.36 58.54
N GLY A 956 -10.54 -27.13 58.07
CA GLY A 956 -10.06 -25.99 58.85
C GLY A 956 -10.93 -25.69 60.08
N LEU A 957 -12.26 -25.65 59.93
CA LEU A 957 -13.18 -25.40 61.06
C LEU A 957 -13.05 -26.42 62.20
N THR A 958 -12.76 -27.69 61.87
CA THR A 958 -12.59 -28.73 62.91
C THR A 958 -11.46 -28.43 63.90
N HIS A 959 -10.51 -27.55 63.54
CA HIS A 959 -9.43 -27.12 64.44
C HIS A 959 -9.90 -26.19 65.56
N HIS A 960 -11.00 -25.47 65.36
CA HIS A 960 -11.40 -24.32 66.19
C HIS A 960 -12.77 -24.50 66.85
N GLN A 961 -13.46 -25.61 66.56
CA GLN A 961 -14.76 -25.98 67.13
C GLN A 961 -14.62 -26.86 68.38
N ASP A 962 -15.67 -26.89 69.21
CA ASP A 962 -15.79 -27.91 70.25
C ASP A 962 -16.01 -29.31 69.63
N PRO A 963 -15.74 -30.41 70.36
CA PRO A 963 -15.81 -31.76 69.81
C PRO A 963 -17.17 -32.16 69.20
N VAL A 964 -18.28 -31.62 69.72
CA VAL A 964 -19.62 -31.94 69.21
C VAL A 964 -19.85 -31.25 67.87
N ALA A 965 -19.54 -29.95 67.79
CA ALA A 965 -19.63 -29.20 66.55
C ALA A 965 -18.64 -29.71 65.47
N ALA A 966 -17.43 -30.10 65.88
CA ALA A 966 -16.43 -30.65 64.97
C ALA A 966 -16.84 -32.01 64.38
N MET A 967 -17.57 -32.86 65.13
CA MET A 967 -18.14 -34.10 64.59
C MET A 967 -19.17 -33.83 63.49
N GLU A 968 -20.04 -32.83 63.67
CA GLU A 968 -21.02 -32.44 62.65
C GLU A 968 -20.32 -31.93 61.37
N THR A 969 -19.28 -31.11 61.52
CA THR A 969 -18.47 -30.62 60.39
C THR A 969 -17.76 -31.76 59.65
N VAL A 970 -17.29 -32.78 60.36
CA VAL A 970 -16.68 -33.97 59.73
C VAL A 970 -17.72 -34.82 58.99
N GLU A 971 -18.94 -34.96 59.49
CA GLU A 971 -20.02 -35.64 58.76
C GLU A 971 -20.30 -34.95 57.41
N ARG A 972 -20.30 -33.61 57.37
CA ARG A 972 -20.41 -32.86 56.10
C ARG A 972 -19.23 -33.13 55.16
N LEU A 973 -18.01 -33.22 55.68
CA LEU A 973 -16.81 -33.56 54.90
C LEU A 973 -16.82 -35.02 54.41
N GLU A 974 -17.37 -35.96 55.18
CA GLU A 974 -17.61 -37.36 54.79
C GLU A 974 -18.57 -37.43 53.61
N ASN A 975 -19.70 -36.71 53.70
CA ASN A 975 -20.67 -36.62 52.62
C ASN A 975 -20.03 -36.06 51.35
N LEU A 976 -19.29 -34.94 51.44
CA LEU A 976 -18.58 -34.35 50.30
C LEU A 976 -17.57 -35.31 49.67
N SER A 977 -16.83 -36.07 50.49
CA SER A 977 -15.89 -37.11 50.01
C SER A 977 -16.59 -38.29 49.34
N SER A 978 -17.79 -38.67 49.82
CA SER A 978 -18.56 -39.78 49.27
C SER A 978 -19.16 -39.45 47.91
N GLU A 979 -19.58 -38.20 47.72
CA GLU A 979 -20.12 -37.68 46.45
C GLU A 979 -19.02 -37.46 45.41
N ASN A 980 -17.76 -37.29 45.84
CA ASN A 980 -16.63 -36.98 44.96
C ASN A 980 -15.46 -37.97 45.15
N PRO A 981 -15.66 -39.28 44.90
CA PRO A 981 -14.66 -40.31 45.19
C PRO A 981 -13.40 -40.23 44.32
N GLY A 982 -13.39 -39.41 43.27
CA GLY A 982 -12.24 -39.19 42.39
C GLY A 982 -11.25 -38.12 42.87
N ILE A 983 -11.60 -37.30 43.87
CA ILE A 983 -10.77 -36.18 44.34
C ILE A 983 -9.95 -36.60 45.57
N GLU A 984 -8.72 -37.05 45.36
CA GLU A 984 -7.85 -37.57 46.43
C GLU A 984 -7.55 -36.54 47.55
N LYS A 985 -7.52 -35.25 47.21
CA LYS A 985 -7.28 -34.18 48.19
C LYS A 985 -8.39 -34.13 49.26
N ILE A 986 -9.65 -34.36 48.89
CA ILE A 986 -10.79 -34.37 49.83
C ILE A 986 -10.68 -35.55 50.80
N LYS A 987 -10.34 -36.76 50.29
CA LYS A 987 -10.13 -37.95 51.12
C LYS A 987 -9.01 -37.75 52.15
N THR A 988 -7.94 -37.07 51.71
CA THR A 988 -6.79 -36.75 52.58
C THR A 988 -7.21 -35.84 53.73
N LEU A 989 -7.93 -34.75 53.42
CA LEU A 989 -8.43 -33.81 54.41
C LEU A 989 -9.43 -34.45 55.39
N LEU A 990 -10.27 -35.37 54.90
CA LEU A 990 -11.19 -36.14 55.74
C LEU A 990 -10.43 -37.05 56.72
N ALA A 991 -9.43 -37.78 56.24
CA ALA A 991 -8.61 -38.64 57.10
C ALA A 991 -7.85 -37.85 58.17
N GLU A 992 -7.31 -36.68 57.82
CA GLU A 992 -6.67 -35.75 58.75
C GLU A 992 -7.64 -35.25 59.83
N SER A 993 -8.87 -34.89 59.43
CA SER A 993 -9.92 -34.41 60.34
C SER A 993 -10.41 -35.50 61.30
N LEU A 994 -10.63 -36.73 60.80
CA LEU A 994 -11.03 -37.89 61.60
C LEU A 994 -9.93 -38.30 62.61
N ALA A 995 -8.67 -38.33 62.18
CA ALA A 995 -7.53 -38.65 63.04
C ALA A 995 -7.42 -37.68 64.22
N ARG A 996 -7.79 -36.41 64.02
CA ARG A 996 -7.79 -35.41 65.08
C ARG A 996 -8.94 -35.59 66.09
N LEU A 997 -10.11 -36.05 65.68
CA LEU A 997 -11.25 -36.27 66.59
C LEU A 997 -11.15 -37.58 67.38
N THR A 998 -10.28 -38.50 66.96
CA THR A 998 -10.09 -39.82 67.59
C THR A 998 -9.75 -39.79 69.10
N PRO A 999 -9.06 -38.79 69.68
CA PRO A 999 -8.84 -38.66 71.13
C PRO A 999 -10.07 -38.19 71.93
N HIS A 1000 -11.12 -37.72 71.25
CA HIS A 1000 -12.33 -37.12 71.85
C HIS A 1000 -13.60 -37.95 71.65
N LEU A 1001 -13.52 -38.97 70.78
CA LEU A 1001 -14.46 -40.08 70.61
C LEU A 1001 -14.15 -41.21 71.62
#